data_AF-A0A8T5U2F9-F1
#
_entry.id   AF-A0A8T5U2F9-F1
#
_cell.length_a   1.000
_cell.length_b   1.000
_cell.length_c   1.000
_cell.angle_alpha   90.00
_cell.angle_beta   90.00
_cell.angle_gamma   90.00
#
_symmetry.space_group_name_H-M   'P 1'
#
loop_
_entity.id
_entity.type
_entity.pdbx_description
1 polymer ?
#
loop_
_entity_poly.entity_id
_entity_poly.type
_entity_poly.pdbx_seq_one_letter_code
_entity_poly.pdbx_strand_id
1 'polypeptide(L)'
;MKILLIHSDGVEVTKNKEATSNPQDFPEEFIKMDGLILVAYVSVEDQDSYDTNLISNQGASAIEEAIHQITNFPETIRQKNEEIRDHNKKIETGKVKGKERLLLELIKERSIYRVDKVLVYPWAHLSKFLSNEKNAMEVCPKIAKILNDKGIEAQYSPFGWYKSFKINCIGHEVAEMYRDVKLAIKPEEQVKNSVFKIITTKGEEIDIKFDKENKLILPEIDSSIEDEGFKHFLMSELGSRIVDKGIEPSHIKVMKEFELVDFDPNTDAGNFRWYTKGVIMKNLIKNFIEERLIDYGAILIETPIMYTVKNKKLTAQTARFPARSYWLESGKNRYLLRYASDFLLFDLFSQMNLKPQYFPLRVYEFEQYDFRREQEGELSGLRRLRGFIMPDLHTLCKDLKSSIDEFILQYELIKNLERDLGIKSFVIFRATQAFYNENKEWIINLVKSEKNAALLELWEDRYYYYVLKFERNVLSAQQKSATLATNQIDVESSLESMVDNDGVERQKYNISFQDNDGKIKHPIILHNSPTGGLERVLWGLIESSIRNKGRIVPGFKTWLSPIQVRIITVSENQNKYAEKILDIINKSGYRADFDDRDEKVGKKIRQSEIEWIPYTIIIGKNEEEQQTISIRKRLIGQPFGPKKSTAEQINNIKVSKLIELLEEDTKSFPKYKLPVPFRKFSTKIYFRR
;
A
#
# COMPACT_ATOMS: atom_id res chain seq x y z
N MET A 1 -15.74 -4.42 18.37
CA MET A 1 -16.15 -4.34 19.81
C MET A 1 -16.21 -2.87 20.23
N LYS A 2 -17.26 -2.43 20.93
CA LYS A 2 -17.32 -1.05 21.47
C LYS A 2 -17.21 -1.05 22.98
N ILE A 3 -16.46 -0.10 23.53
CA ILE A 3 -16.28 0.08 24.97
C ILE A 3 -16.55 1.53 25.35
N LEU A 4 -17.46 1.75 26.30
CA LEU A 4 -17.61 3.02 27.01
C LEU A 4 -16.98 2.86 28.39
N LEU A 5 -16.09 3.76 28.74
CA LEU A 5 -15.28 3.74 29.96
C LEU A 5 -15.65 4.96 30.79
N ILE A 6 -16.03 4.73 32.04
CA ILE A 6 -16.37 5.79 32.99
C ILE A 6 -15.54 5.61 34.26
N HIS A 7 -14.74 6.62 34.59
CA HIS A 7 -14.00 6.67 35.85
C HIS A 7 -14.90 7.19 36.97
N SER A 8 -15.15 6.31 37.93
CA SER A 8 -16.20 6.45 38.94
C SER A 8 -15.62 6.28 40.34
N ASP A 9 -16.14 7.04 41.30
CA ASP A 9 -15.90 6.79 42.72
C ASP A 9 -16.94 5.78 43.23
N GLY A 10 -16.55 4.51 43.16
CA GLY A 10 -17.40 3.36 43.45
C GLY A 10 -18.41 3.01 42.36
N VAL A 11 -18.94 1.79 42.44
CA VAL A 11 -20.02 1.28 41.58
C VAL A 11 -20.85 0.24 42.33
N GLU A 12 -22.17 0.29 42.13
CA GLU A 12 -23.12 -0.70 42.64
C GLU A 12 -23.96 -1.24 41.47
N VAL A 13 -24.15 -2.56 41.40
CA VAL A 13 -25.01 -3.24 40.43
C VAL A 13 -25.90 -4.22 41.16
N THR A 14 -27.22 -4.12 40.99
CA THR A 14 -28.20 -5.00 41.63
C THR A 14 -28.86 -5.90 40.59
N LYS A 15 -28.91 -7.19 40.88
CA LYS A 15 -29.61 -8.20 40.07
C LYS A 15 -31.12 -8.05 40.25
N ASN A 16 -31.88 -7.95 39.15
CA ASN A 16 -33.35 -7.88 39.21
C ASN A 16 -34.03 -9.12 38.61
N LYS A 17 -34.06 -9.23 37.28
CA LYS A 17 -34.79 -10.30 36.58
C LYS A 17 -34.00 -10.77 35.35
N GLU A 18 -34.23 -12.02 34.94
CA GLU A 18 -33.72 -12.55 33.68
C GLU A 18 -34.19 -11.70 32.48
N ALA A 19 -33.26 -11.42 31.57
CA ALA A 19 -33.49 -10.67 30.33
C ALA A 19 -33.37 -11.54 29.07
N THR A 20 -32.81 -12.75 29.18
CA THR A 20 -32.71 -13.74 28.10
C THR A 20 -33.14 -15.12 28.59
N SER A 21 -33.37 -16.07 27.67
CA SER A 21 -33.80 -17.43 28.03
C SER A 21 -32.70 -18.28 28.67
N ASN A 22 -31.44 -17.85 28.58
CA ASN A 22 -30.28 -18.55 29.13
C ASN A 22 -29.32 -17.55 29.79
N PRO A 23 -29.67 -16.94 30.93
CA PRO A 23 -28.79 -15.97 31.58
C PRO A 23 -27.53 -16.63 32.14
N GLN A 24 -26.44 -15.87 32.29
CA GLN A 24 -25.26 -16.36 33.01
C GLN A 24 -25.57 -16.54 34.48
N ASP A 25 -24.87 -17.47 35.15
CA ASP A 25 -24.99 -17.59 36.58
C ASP A 25 -24.60 -16.27 37.27
N PHE A 26 -25.43 -15.85 38.21
CA PHE A 26 -25.23 -14.64 39.01
C PHE A 26 -25.60 -15.00 40.45
N PRO A 27 -24.71 -15.69 41.18
CA PRO A 27 -25.02 -16.22 42.51
C PRO A 27 -25.22 -15.12 43.56
N GLU A 28 -24.63 -13.95 43.34
CA GLU A 28 -24.74 -12.79 44.22
C GLU A 28 -25.95 -11.90 43.83
N GLU A 29 -26.63 -11.30 44.81
CA GLU A 29 -27.76 -10.39 44.54
C GLU A 29 -27.30 -8.98 44.13
N PHE A 30 -26.07 -8.59 44.46
CA PHE A 30 -25.47 -7.32 44.08
C PHE A 30 -23.95 -7.40 43.94
N ILE A 31 -23.37 -6.57 43.08
CA ILE A 31 -21.94 -6.29 42.99
C ILE A 31 -21.71 -4.89 43.54
N LYS A 32 -20.81 -4.74 44.51
CA LYS A 32 -20.42 -3.45 45.06
C LYS A 32 -18.91 -3.34 45.11
N MET A 33 -18.38 -2.28 44.51
CA MET A 33 -16.95 -1.97 44.51
C MET A 33 -16.76 -0.52 44.96
N ASP A 34 -15.91 -0.31 45.96
CA ASP A 34 -15.56 1.01 46.49
C ASP A 34 -14.16 1.44 45.99
N GLY A 35 -13.92 2.76 45.93
CA GLY A 35 -12.65 3.35 45.46
C GLY A 35 -12.72 3.90 44.03
N LEU A 36 -11.56 4.18 43.44
CA LEU A 36 -11.48 4.76 42.09
C LEU A 36 -11.63 3.64 41.04
N ILE A 37 -12.85 3.43 40.56
CA ILE A 37 -13.22 2.33 39.67
C ILE A 37 -13.34 2.79 38.23
N LEU A 38 -12.72 2.07 37.30
CA LEU A 38 -13.02 2.22 35.87
C LEU A 38 -14.12 1.24 35.48
N VAL A 39 -15.31 1.75 35.20
CA VAL A 39 -16.43 0.94 34.71
C VAL A 39 -16.34 0.86 33.18
N ALA A 40 -16.05 -0.33 32.67
CA ALA A 40 -15.93 -0.64 31.26
C ALA A 40 -17.22 -1.29 30.74
N TYR A 41 -18.11 -0.50 30.18
CA TYR A 41 -19.30 -0.95 29.47
C TYR A 41 -18.91 -1.51 28.10
N VAL A 42 -19.19 -2.78 27.86
CA VAL A 42 -18.68 -3.54 26.71
C VAL A 42 -19.85 -4.05 25.86
N SER A 43 -19.76 -3.85 24.54
CA SER A 43 -20.59 -4.56 23.56
C SER A 43 -19.74 -5.44 22.64
N VAL A 44 -20.22 -6.66 22.41
CA VAL A 44 -19.63 -7.63 21.49
C VAL A 44 -20.40 -7.60 20.18
N GLU A 45 -19.68 -7.51 19.06
CA GLU A 45 -20.27 -7.39 17.72
C GLU A 45 -20.10 -8.71 16.94
N ASP A 46 -21.10 -9.14 16.14
CA ASP A 46 -21.09 -10.43 15.38
C ASP A 46 -20.23 -10.40 14.11
N GLN A 47 -19.69 -9.23 13.78
CA GLN A 47 -19.26 -8.91 12.42
C GLN A 47 -17.74 -8.78 12.26
N ASP A 48 -16.96 -9.06 13.31
CA ASP A 48 -15.50 -8.89 13.29
C ASP A 48 -14.72 -10.22 13.45
N SER A 49 -15.14 -11.15 14.32
CA SER A 49 -14.53 -12.50 14.51
C SER A 49 -15.37 -13.38 15.47
N TYR A 50 -15.18 -14.71 15.44
CA TYR A 50 -15.72 -15.67 16.44
C TYR A 50 -14.71 -16.00 17.55
N ASP A 51 -13.50 -15.46 17.47
CA ASP A 51 -12.46 -15.69 18.47
C ASP A 51 -12.69 -14.80 19.70
N THR A 52 -13.40 -15.34 20.69
CA THR A 52 -13.65 -14.66 21.96
C THR A 52 -12.36 -14.41 22.74
N ASN A 53 -11.28 -15.16 22.50
CA ASN A 53 -9.99 -14.89 23.13
C ASN A 53 -9.34 -13.64 22.53
N LEU A 54 -9.33 -13.52 21.21
CA LEU A 54 -8.83 -12.32 20.52
C LEU A 54 -9.59 -11.06 20.93
N ILE A 55 -10.93 -11.16 20.97
CA ILE A 55 -11.81 -10.05 21.41
C ILE A 55 -11.47 -9.63 22.84
N SER A 56 -11.38 -10.58 23.75
CA SER A 56 -11.10 -10.29 25.16
C SER A 56 -9.70 -9.76 25.39
N ASN A 57 -8.69 -10.27 24.67
CA ASN A 57 -7.31 -9.75 24.75
C ASN A 57 -7.24 -8.28 24.32
N GLN A 58 -7.83 -7.93 23.17
CA GLN A 58 -7.81 -6.55 22.68
C GLN A 58 -8.70 -5.63 23.50
N GLY A 59 -9.84 -6.13 24.00
CA GLY A 59 -10.69 -5.41 24.94
C GLY A 59 -9.96 -5.07 26.24
N ALA A 60 -9.23 -6.04 26.82
CA ALA A 60 -8.40 -5.82 28.01
C ALA A 60 -7.27 -4.82 27.73
N SER A 61 -6.57 -4.93 26.60
CA SER A 61 -5.57 -3.93 26.19
C SER A 61 -6.14 -2.52 26.06
N ALA A 62 -7.33 -2.36 25.49
CA ALA A 62 -7.97 -1.03 25.37
C ALA A 62 -8.35 -0.43 26.73
N ILE A 63 -8.74 -1.28 27.70
CA ILE A 63 -8.99 -0.85 29.09
C ILE A 63 -7.67 -0.46 29.77
N GLU A 64 -6.60 -1.23 29.58
CA GLU A 64 -5.26 -0.94 30.12
C GLU A 64 -4.70 0.39 29.57
N GLU A 65 -4.84 0.65 28.27
CA GLU A 65 -4.49 1.93 27.65
C GLU A 65 -5.26 3.10 28.28
N ALA A 66 -6.53 2.90 28.62
CA ALA A 66 -7.36 3.91 29.28
C ALA A 66 -6.93 4.16 30.73
N ILE A 67 -6.58 3.11 31.47
CA ILE A 67 -5.98 3.23 32.82
C ILE A 67 -4.71 4.05 32.73
N HIS A 68 -3.81 3.70 31.81
CA HIS A 68 -2.56 4.42 31.60
C HIS A 68 -2.80 5.89 31.21
N GLN A 69 -3.82 6.17 30.38
CA GLN A 69 -4.20 7.53 30.02
C GLN A 69 -4.67 8.34 31.23
N ILE A 70 -5.52 7.76 32.10
CA ILE A 70 -5.98 8.42 33.32
C ILE A 70 -4.77 8.68 34.24
N THR A 71 -3.99 7.65 34.54
CA THR A 71 -2.88 7.72 35.50
C THR A 71 -1.79 8.71 35.11
N ASN A 72 -1.49 8.82 33.82
CA ASN A 72 -0.44 9.73 33.33
C ASN A 72 -0.96 11.12 32.89
N PHE A 73 -2.26 11.38 33.04
CA PHE A 73 -2.83 12.68 32.67
C PHE A 73 -2.19 13.86 33.42
N PRO A 74 -1.97 13.80 34.75
CA PRO A 74 -1.27 14.87 35.48
C PRO A 74 0.13 15.19 34.94
N GLU A 75 0.87 14.15 34.54
CA GLU A 75 2.21 14.30 33.98
C GLU A 75 2.17 14.90 32.57
N THR A 76 1.18 14.51 31.76
CA THR A 76 0.94 15.11 30.44
C THR A 76 0.66 16.61 30.55
N ILE A 77 -0.12 17.03 31.56
CA ILE A 77 -0.37 18.45 31.83
C ILE A 77 0.91 19.16 32.29
N ARG A 78 1.73 18.52 33.13
CA ARG A 78 3.04 19.07 33.54
C ARG A 78 3.93 19.35 32.32
N GLN A 79 4.08 18.37 31.42
CA GLN A 79 4.91 18.49 30.22
C GLN A 79 4.40 19.59 29.28
N LYS A 80 3.08 19.66 29.03
CA LYS A 80 2.49 20.76 28.24
C LYS A 80 2.74 22.13 28.88
N ASN A 81 2.69 22.22 30.19
CA ASN A 81 3.00 23.44 30.91
C ASN A 81 4.47 23.84 30.81
N GLU A 82 5.41 22.90 30.75
CA GLU A 82 6.82 23.17 30.46
C GLU A 82 6.99 23.74 29.04
N GLU A 83 6.33 23.15 28.04
CA GLU A 83 6.34 23.69 26.66
C GLU A 83 5.73 25.08 26.58
N ILE A 84 4.64 25.34 27.32
CA ILE A 84 4.01 26.66 27.42
C ILE A 84 4.97 27.67 28.07
N ARG A 85 5.66 27.30 29.14
CA ARG A 85 6.66 28.17 29.80
C ARG A 85 7.80 28.51 28.84
N ASP A 86 8.32 27.54 28.13
CA ASP A 86 9.37 27.75 27.12
C ASP A 86 8.91 28.63 25.96
N HIS A 87 7.66 28.45 25.52
CA HIS A 87 7.06 29.28 24.49
C HIS A 87 6.90 30.73 24.96
N ASN A 88 6.37 30.94 26.16
CA ASN A 88 6.17 32.27 26.74
C ASN A 88 7.51 32.98 26.98
N LYS A 89 8.52 32.27 27.46
CA LYS A 89 9.89 32.79 27.60
C LYS A 89 10.49 33.24 26.27
N LYS A 90 10.19 32.54 25.17
CA LYS A 90 10.62 32.94 23.81
C LYS A 90 9.88 34.19 23.31
N ILE A 91 8.65 34.42 23.74
CA ILE A 91 7.90 35.65 23.46
C ILE A 91 8.48 36.82 24.27
N GLU A 92 8.69 36.62 25.57
CA GLU A 92 9.28 37.62 26.47
C GLU A 92 10.68 38.07 26.01
N THR A 93 11.50 37.12 25.55
CA THR A 93 12.85 37.41 25.02
C THR A 93 12.85 37.93 23.57
N GLY A 94 11.69 38.17 22.96
CA GLY A 94 11.55 38.71 21.61
C GLY A 94 11.95 37.76 20.47
N LYS A 95 12.27 36.49 20.77
CA LYS A 95 12.66 35.48 19.78
C LYS A 95 11.48 34.99 18.94
N VAL A 96 10.25 35.14 19.43
CA VAL A 96 9.00 34.74 18.75
C VAL A 96 7.97 35.86 18.93
N LYS A 97 7.28 36.26 17.85
CA LYS A 97 6.14 37.19 17.94
C LYS A 97 4.86 36.41 18.26
N GLY A 98 4.08 36.84 19.24
CA GLY A 98 2.82 36.19 19.61
C GLY A 98 2.25 36.68 20.95
N LYS A 99 1.15 36.05 21.41
CA LYS A 99 0.60 36.22 22.75
C LYS A 99 1.05 35.07 23.65
N GLU A 100 1.29 35.37 24.92
CA GLU A 100 1.54 34.35 25.94
C GLU A 100 0.37 33.38 26.05
N ARG A 101 0.70 32.11 26.29
CA ARG A 101 -0.25 31.03 26.51
C ARG A 101 -0.48 30.84 28.00
N LEU A 102 -1.72 30.62 28.40
CA LEU A 102 -2.06 30.30 29.79
C LEU A 102 -1.62 28.89 30.15
N LEU A 103 -1.18 28.69 31.40
CA LEU A 103 -0.91 27.35 31.93
C LEU A 103 -2.22 26.59 32.10
N LEU A 104 -2.14 25.28 31.91
CA LEU A 104 -3.22 24.34 32.12
C LEU A 104 -3.25 23.90 33.58
N GLU A 105 -4.43 23.86 34.18
CA GLU A 105 -4.65 23.38 35.54
C GLU A 105 -5.47 22.09 35.49
N LEU A 106 -5.22 21.19 36.46
CA LEU A 106 -6.03 19.98 36.63
C LEU A 106 -7.34 20.34 37.30
N ILE A 107 -8.45 19.77 36.83
CA ILE A 107 -9.76 19.97 37.46
C ILE A 107 -9.83 19.31 38.85
N LYS A 108 -9.08 18.22 39.07
CA LYS A 108 -9.04 17.48 40.33
C LYS A 108 -7.62 17.39 40.89
N GLU A 109 -7.51 16.97 42.14
CA GLU A 109 -6.21 16.63 42.74
C GLU A 109 -5.55 15.45 42.02
N ARG A 110 -4.21 15.43 41.99
CA ARG A 110 -3.43 14.37 41.31
C ARG A 110 -3.75 12.97 41.82
N SER A 111 -4.08 12.83 43.11
CA SER A 111 -4.45 11.58 43.77
C SER A 111 -5.67 10.90 43.15
N ILE A 112 -6.54 11.67 42.50
CA ILE A 112 -7.77 11.20 41.85
C ILE A 112 -7.49 10.59 40.47
N TYR A 113 -6.40 10.96 39.81
CA TYR A 113 -6.05 10.41 38.49
C TYR A 113 -5.30 9.09 38.64
N ARG A 114 -5.97 8.08 39.17
CA ARG A 114 -5.52 6.68 39.18
C ARG A 114 -6.75 5.77 39.15
N VAL A 115 -6.57 4.54 38.70
CA VAL A 115 -7.62 3.53 38.72
C VAL A 115 -7.19 2.42 39.67
N ASP A 116 -7.99 2.17 40.69
CA ASP A 116 -7.73 1.14 41.70
C ASP A 116 -8.25 -0.22 41.22
N LYS A 117 -9.45 -0.26 40.62
CA LYS A 117 -10.09 -1.50 40.13
C LYS A 117 -10.92 -1.28 38.88
N VAL A 118 -11.33 -2.36 38.22
CA VAL A 118 -12.13 -2.35 37.00
C VAL A 118 -13.41 -3.17 37.15
N LEU A 119 -14.55 -2.63 36.69
CA LEU A 119 -15.77 -3.41 36.49
C LEU A 119 -16.07 -3.54 35.00
N VAL A 120 -16.05 -4.76 34.48
CA VAL A 120 -16.45 -5.05 33.09
C VAL A 120 -17.94 -5.35 33.03
N TYR A 121 -18.71 -4.48 32.38
CA TYR A 121 -20.17 -4.55 32.35
C TYR A 121 -20.69 -4.80 30.92
N PRO A 122 -21.54 -5.82 30.66
CA PRO A 122 -22.11 -6.04 29.34
C PRO A 122 -23.19 -5.01 29.00
N TRP A 123 -23.00 -4.23 27.94
CA TRP A 123 -23.90 -3.16 27.50
C TRP A 123 -24.21 -3.24 26.01
N ALA A 124 -25.28 -3.94 25.64
CA ALA A 124 -25.65 -4.16 24.24
C ALA A 124 -25.92 -2.84 23.48
N HIS A 125 -26.44 -1.80 24.12
CA HIS A 125 -26.86 -0.58 23.42
C HIS A 125 -25.72 0.28 22.84
N LEU A 126 -24.46 -0.09 23.06
CA LEU A 126 -23.32 0.57 22.41
C LEU A 126 -23.19 0.22 20.92
N SER A 127 -23.84 -0.85 20.45
CA SER A 127 -23.73 -1.30 19.06
C SER A 127 -25.06 -1.68 18.43
N LYS A 128 -25.15 -1.48 17.11
CA LYS A 128 -26.23 -1.95 16.24
C LYS A 128 -25.97 -3.34 15.65
N PHE A 129 -24.79 -3.93 15.89
CA PHE A 129 -24.29 -5.14 15.23
C PHE A 129 -23.95 -6.25 16.23
N LEU A 130 -24.86 -6.53 17.16
CA LEU A 130 -24.63 -7.41 18.31
C LEU A 130 -24.30 -8.85 17.93
N SER A 131 -23.34 -9.45 18.65
CA SER A 131 -23.03 -10.88 18.60
C SER A 131 -24.16 -11.74 19.18
N ASN A 132 -24.09 -13.04 18.92
CA ASN A 132 -24.97 -14.01 19.57
C ASN A 132 -24.73 -14.08 21.08
N GLU A 133 -25.71 -14.62 21.81
CA GLU A 133 -25.68 -14.69 23.28
C GLU A 133 -24.44 -15.42 23.82
N LYS A 134 -24.09 -16.57 23.23
CA LYS A 134 -22.97 -17.41 23.69
C LYS A 134 -21.63 -16.65 23.64
N ASN A 135 -21.34 -15.99 22.52
CA ASN A 135 -20.10 -15.22 22.37
C ASN A 135 -20.09 -14.03 23.32
N ALA A 136 -21.22 -13.32 23.46
CA ALA A 136 -21.32 -12.16 24.35
C ALA A 136 -21.09 -12.54 25.83
N MET A 137 -21.57 -13.72 26.25
CA MET A 137 -21.39 -14.26 27.60
C MET A 137 -19.92 -14.57 27.92
N GLU A 138 -19.13 -15.03 26.95
CA GLU A 138 -17.72 -15.39 27.20
C GLU A 138 -16.79 -14.18 27.37
N VAL A 139 -17.09 -13.05 26.74
CA VAL A 139 -16.11 -11.96 26.59
C VAL A 139 -15.84 -11.20 27.88
N CYS A 140 -16.86 -10.76 28.61
CA CYS A 140 -16.68 -9.99 29.85
C CYS A 140 -15.90 -10.76 30.95
N PRO A 141 -16.22 -12.04 31.24
CA PRO A 141 -15.45 -12.85 32.18
C PRO A 141 -13.97 -12.99 31.77
N LYS A 142 -13.71 -13.24 30.48
CA LYS A 142 -12.35 -13.37 29.96
C LYS A 142 -11.54 -12.07 30.09
N ILE A 143 -12.15 -10.91 29.79
CA ILE A 143 -11.49 -9.61 29.98
C ILE A 143 -11.09 -9.42 31.45
N ALA A 144 -12.03 -9.66 32.38
CA ALA A 144 -11.74 -9.53 33.80
C ALA A 144 -10.61 -10.48 34.23
N LYS A 145 -10.62 -11.73 33.74
CA LYS A 145 -9.52 -12.68 34.00
C LYS A 145 -8.16 -12.16 33.50
N ILE A 146 -8.09 -11.69 32.25
CA ILE A 146 -6.85 -11.16 31.65
C ILE A 146 -6.30 -9.96 32.44
N LEU A 147 -7.18 -9.05 32.88
CA LEU A 147 -6.79 -7.91 33.72
C LEU A 147 -6.24 -8.37 35.07
N ASN A 148 -6.89 -9.33 35.73
CA ASN A 148 -6.39 -9.91 36.98
C ASN A 148 -5.04 -10.61 36.81
N ASP A 149 -4.86 -11.38 35.73
CA ASP A 149 -3.58 -12.05 35.41
C ASP A 149 -2.44 -11.02 35.21
N LYS A 150 -2.77 -9.77 34.85
CA LYS A 150 -1.84 -8.63 34.73
C LYS A 150 -1.69 -7.81 36.03
N GLY A 151 -2.34 -8.22 37.13
CA GLY A 151 -2.28 -7.53 38.41
C GLY A 151 -3.24 -6.33 38.56
N ILE A 152 -4.21 -6.18 37.65
CA ILE A 152 -5.27 -5.16 37.75
C ILE A 152 -6.51 -5.84 38.35
N GLU A 153 -6.91 -5.44 39.55
CA GLU A 153 -8.10 -6.01 40.21
C GLU A 153 -9.35 -5.73 39.38
N ALA A 154 -9.97 -6.79 38.85
CA ALA A 154 -11.09 -6.67 37.93
C ALA A 154 -12.22 -7.65 38.26
N GLN A 155 -13.46 -7.16 38.21
CA GLN A 155 -14.67 -7.97 38.28
C GLN A 155 -15.49 -7.79 37.00
N TYR A 156 -16.48 -8.67 36.78
CA TYR A 156 -17.43 -8.53 35.69
C TYR A 156 -18.87 -8.67 36.18
N SER A 157 -19.80 -8.01 35.49
CA SER A 157 -21.23 -8.17 35.73
C SER A 157 -21.80 -9.25 34.81
N PRO A 158 -22.54 -10.27 35.32
CA PRO A 158 -23.10 -11.33 34.49
C PRO A 158 -24.04 -10.84 33.38
N PHE A 159 -23.98 -11.48 32.22
CA PHE A 159 -24.83 -11.23 31.06
C PHE A 159 -26.21 -11.89 31.22
N GLY A 160 -27.23 -11.35 30.53
CA GLY A 160 -28.56 -11.95 30.46
C GLY A 160 -29.51 -11.54 31.59
N TRP A 161 -29.18 -10.51 32.37
CA TRP A 161 -30.02 -9.99 33.46
C TRP A 161 -30.38 -8.52 33.24
N TYR A 162 -31.64 -8.17 33.51
CA TYR A 162 -32.03 -6.80 33.83
C TYR A 162 -31.41 -6.45 35.18
N LYS A 163 -30.65 -5.35 35.20
CA LYS A 163 -29.87 -4.90 36.36
C LYS A 163 -30.09 -3.41 36.57
N SER A 164 -30.23 -2.98 37.82
CA SER A 164 -30.06 -1.58 38.17
C SER A 164 -28.60 -1.34 38.54
N PHE A 165 -28.09 -0.14 38.29
CA PHE A 165 -26.73 0.21 38.66
C PHE A 165 -26.63 1.68 39.06
N LYS A 166 -25.66 1.97 39.93
CA LYS A 166 -25.32 3.30 40.40
C LYS A 166 -23.83 3.50 40.19
N ILE A 167 -23.49 4.60 39.53
CA ILE A 167 -22.11 5.06 39.34
C ILE A 167 -22.02 6.51 39.77
N ASN A 168 -20.83 6.93 40.19
CA ASN A 168 -20.52 8.29 40.59
C ASN A 168 -19.34 8.79 39.75
N CYS A 169 -19.63 9.23 38.52
CA CYS A 169 -18.59 9.74 37.61
C CYS A 169 -17.83 10.90 38.26
N ILE A 170 -16.51 10.78 38.34
CA ILE A 170 -15.65 11.72 39.07
C ILE A 170 -15.62 13.11 38.39
N GLY A 171 -15.84 13.15 37.08
CA GLY A 171 -15.97 14.38 36.31
C GLY A 171 -14.65 15.15 36.10
N HIS A 172 -13.59 14.45 35.68
CA HIS A 172 -12.34 15.06 35.20
C HIS A 172 -12.18 14.88 33.67
N GLU A 173 -11.16 15.48 33.07
CA GLU A 173 -10.97 15.66 31.62
C GLU A 173 -10.88 14.36 30.82
N VAL A 174 -10.54 13.27 31.48
CA VAL A 174 -10.40 11.92 30.91
C VAL A 174 -11.24 10.89 31.68
N ALA A 175 -12.29 11.35 32.38
CA ALA A 175 -13.18 10.48 33.16
C ALA A 175 -14.13 9.68 32.28
N GLU A 176 -14.46 10.16 31.08
CA GLU A 176 -15.36 9.50 30.14
C GLU A 176 -14.65 9.27 28.81
N MET A 177 -14.60 8.02 28.36
CA MET A 177 -13.92 7.65 27.11
C MET A 177 -14.74 6.64 26.34
N TYR A 178 -14.79 6.80 25.02
CA TYR A 178 -15.32 5.78 24.12
C TYR A 178 -14.16 5.17 23.31
N ARG A 179 -14.20 3.84 23.14
CA ARG A 179 -13.26 3.06 22.34
C ARG A 179 -14.02 2.19 21.35
N ASP A 180 -13.65 2.36 20.08
CA ASP A 180 -14.04 1.47 19.01
C ASP A 180 -12.88 0.51 18.72
N VAL A 181 -12.90 -0.64 19.40
CA VAL A 181 -11.85 -1.65 19.32
C VAL A 181 -12.07 -2.48 18.05
N LYS A 182 -11.35 -2.11 17.00
CA LYS A 182 -11.29 -2.85 15.73
C LYS A 182 -10.41 -4.06 15.93
N LEU A 183 -10.99 -5.25 15.79
CA LEU A 183 -10.23 -6.49 15.91
C LEU A 183 -9.21 -6.60 14.78
N ALA A 184 -7.95 -6.75 15.14
CA ALA A 184 -6.89 -7.08 14.20
C ALA A 184 -5.90 -8.03 14.88
N ILE A 185 -5.49 -9.09 14.20
CA ILE A 185 -4.36 -9.88 14.70
C ILE A 185 -3.13 -9.01 14.45
N LYS A 186 -2.61 -8.37 15.49
CA LYS A 186 -1.34 -7.64 15.40
C LYS A 186 -0.28 -8.69 15.04
N PRO A 187 0.42 -8.55 13.91
CA PRO A 187 1.57 -9.38 13.67
C PRO A 187 2.57 -9.01 14.76
N GLU A 188 2.95 -9.96 15.61
CA GLU A 188 4.17 -9.75 16.39
C GLU A 188 5.29 -9.54 15.37
N GLU A 189 6.07 -8.46 15.52
CA GLU A 189 7.31 -8.26 14.77
C GLU A 189 8.32 -9.32 15.21
N GLN A 190 8.14 -10.55 14.75
CA GLN A 190 9.09 -11.64 14.91
C GLN A 190 10.09 -11.60 13.74
N VAL A 191 10.83 -10.51 13.63
CA VAL A 191 11.97 -10.37 12.69
C VAL A 191 13.29 -10.78 13.37
N LYS A 192 13.24 -11.45 14.53
CA LYS A 192 14.43 -11.64 15.37
C LYS A 192 15.47 -12.63 14.83
N ASN A 193 15.12 -13.49 13.86
CA ASN A 193 15.99 -14.59 13.41
C ASN A 193 16.33 -14.61 11.89
N SER A 194 16.10 -13.52 11.15
CA SER A 194 16.42 -13.51 9.70
C SER A 194 17.94 -13.53 9.44
N VAL A 195 18.40 -14.39 8.53
CA VAL A 195 19.78 -14.39 8.00
C VAL A 195 19.80 -13.69 6.65
N PHE A 196 20.66 -12.68 6.50
CA PHE A 196 20.79 -11.92 5.26
C PHE A 196 22.05 -12.28 4.48
N LYS A 197 21.92 -12.46 3.17
CA LYS A 197 23.01 -12.76 2.24
C LYS A 197 22.88 -11.97 0.95
N ILE A 198 23.96 -11.89 0.18
CA ILE A 198 23.97 -11.39 -1.19
C ILE A 198 24.25 -12.58 -2.11
N ILE A 199 23.45 -12.73 -3.17
CA ILE A 199 23.75 -13.64 -4.26
C ILE A 199 24.32 -12.80 -5.41
N THR A 200 25.58 -13.04 -5.80
CA THR A 200 26.22 -12.32 -6.90
C THR A 200 25.72 -12.83 -8.26
N THR A 201 25.93 -12.04 -9.32
CA THR A 201 25.61 -12.46 -10.71
C THR A 201 26.50 -13.62 -11.20
N LYS A 202 27.57 -13.95 -10.46
CA LYS A 202 28.38 -15.17 -10.68
C LYS A 202 27.80 -16.40 -9.96
N GLY A 203 26.82 -16.19 -9.08
CA GLY A 203 26.19 -17.23 -8.25
C GLY A 203 26.91 -17.52 -6.94
N GLU A 204 27.75 -16.60 -6.47
CA GLU A 204 28.42 -16.70 -5.17
C GLU A 204 27.51 -16.13 -4.09
N GLU A 205 27.51 -16.76 -2.91
CA GLU A 205 26.82 -16.23 -1.73
C GLU A 205 27.80 -15.51 -0.82
N ILE A 206 27.43 -14.31 -0.40
CA ILE A 206 28.22 -13.49 0.53
C ILE A 206 27.34 -13.20 1.76
N ASP A 207 27.78 -13.62 2.94
CA ASP A 207 27.07 -13.32 4.18
C ASP A 207 27.17 -11.84 4.53
N ILE A 208 26.05 -11.24 4.93
CA ILE A 208 26.02 -9.85 5.38
C ILE A 208 26.36 -9.79 6.87
N LYS A 209 27.28 -8.90 7.24
CA LYS A 209 27.69 -8.68 8.63
C LYS A 209 27.12 -7.36 9.14
N PHE A 210 26.77 -7.36 10.42
CA PHE A 210 26.40 -6.16 11.16
C PHE A 210 27.45 -5.90 12.24
N ASP A 211 27.73 -4.63 12.52
CA ASP A 211 28.63 -4.26 13.61
C ASP A 211 27.93 -4.43 14.98
N LYS A 212 28.66 -4.13 16.06
CA LYS A 212 28.13 -4.22 17.44
C LYS A 212 26.97 -3.25 17.72
N GLU A 213 26.75 -2.25 16.85
CA GLU A 213 25.66 -1.28 16.93
C GLU A 213 24.51 -1.63 15.96
N ASN A 214 24.50 -2.85 15.41
CA ASN A 214 23.57 -3.32 14.38
C ASN A 214 23.58 -2.47 13.09
N LYS A 215 24.68 -1.77 12.80
CA LYS A 215 24.84 -1.09 11.51
C LYS A 215 25.39 -2.07 10.47
N LEU A 216 24.84 -1.95 9.26
CA LEU A 216 25.25 -2.74 8.11
C LEU A 216 26.74 -2.50 7.79
N ILE A 217 27.54 -3.57 7.79
CA ILE A 217 28.88 -3.58 7.23
C ILE A 217 28.74 -4.05 5.79
N LEU A 218 28.84 -3.12 4.83
CA LEU A 218 28.81 -3.46 3.42
C LEU A 218 30.02 -4.35 3.08
N PRO A 219 29.82 -5.55 2.51
CA PRO A 219 30.93 -6.39 2.11
C PRO A 219 31.80 -5.68 1.06
N GLU A 220 33.10 -6.01 1.01
CA GLU A 220 33.94 -5.62 -0.12
C GLU A 220 33.45 -6.40 -1.33
N ILE A 221 32.65 -5.74 -2.17
CA ILE A 221 32.01 -6.38 -3.30
C ILE A 221 32.89 -6.18 -4.53
N ASP A 222 33.24 -7.29 -5.21
CA ASP A 222 34.00 -7.33 -6.47
C ASP A 222 33.44 -6.34 -7.50
N SER A 223 34.30 -5.90 -8.43
CA SER A 223 34.05 -5.04 -9.61
C SER A 223 32.76 -5.32 -10.40
N SER A 224 32.17 -6.52 -10.27
CA SER A 224 30.86 -6.89 -10.82
C SER A 224 29.66 -6.22 -10.12
N ILE A 225 29.86 -5.54 -8.99
CA ILE A 225 28.84 -4.91 -8.14
C ILE A 225 29.24 -3.44 -7.79
N GLU A 226 29.88 -2.75 -8.74
CA GLU A 226 30.13 -1.29 -8.62
C GLU A 226 28.86 -0.42 -8.78
N ASP A 227 27.68 -1.01 -8.99
CA ASP A 227 26.43 -0.24 -9.09
C ASP A 227 26.10 0.41 -7.73
N GLU A 228 26.36 1.71 -7.66
CA GLU A 228 26.02 2.58 -6.53
C GLU A 228 24.53 2.48 -6.14
N GLY A 229 23.65 2.16 -7.11
CA GLY A 229 22.25 1.90 -6.84
C GLY A 229 22.02 0.66 -6.00
N PHE A 230 22.70 -0.45 -6.27
CA PHE A 230 22.56 -1.66 -5.46
C PHE A 230 23.02 -1.41 -4.01
N LYS A 231 24.09 -0.63 -3.81
CA LYS A 231 24.54 -0.22 -2.46
C LYS A 231 23.47 0.57 -1.72
N HIS A 232 22.87 1.56 -2.36
CA HIS A 232 21.76 2.33 -1.79
C HIS A 232 20.51 1.49 -1.51
N PHE A 233 20.24 0.50 -2.37
CA PHE A 233 19.17 -0.47 -2.15
C PHE A 233 19.41 -1.29 -0.88
N LEU A 234 20.60 -1.88 -0.70
CA LEU A 234 20.96 -2.60 0.51
C LEU A 234 20.84 -1.72 1.77
N MET A 235 21.33 -0.48 1.70
CA MET A 235 21.20 0.47 2.81
C MET A 235 19.75 0.81 3.13
N SER A 236 18.88 0.88 2.12
CA SER A 236 17.45 1.17 2.32
C SER A 236 16.69 -0.03 2.91
N GLU A 237 17.02 -1.26 2.50
CA GLU A 237 16.36 -2.48 3.02
C GLU A 237 16.88 -2.89 4.41
N LEU A 238 18.19 -2.79 4.66
CA LEU A 238 18.84 -3.31 5.86
C LEU A 238 19.28 -2.23 6.86
N GLY A 239 19.33 -0.97 6.44
CA GLY A 239 19.70 0.14 7.31
C GLY A 239 18.57 0.52 8.29
N SER A 240 18.92 1.29 9.31
CA SER A 240 17.91 1.90 10.18
C SER A 240 17.01 2.80 9.33
N ARG A 241 15.68 2.68 9.50
CA ARG A 241 14.68 3.49 8.79
C ARG A 241 14.88 4.97 9.14
N ILE A 242 15.75 5.66 8.40
CA ILE A 242 15.89 7.12 8.52
C ILE A 242 14.59 7.70 7.96
N VAL A 243 13.74 8.19 8.86
CA VAL A 243 12.57 8.98 8.49
C VAL A 243 13.10 10.34 8.07
N ASP A 244 13.10 10.63 6.76
CA ASP A 244 13.41 11.96 6.26
C ASP A 244 12.24 12.89 6.60
N LYS A 245 12.23 13.39 7.84
CA LYS A 245 11.25 14.39 8.27
C LYS A 245 11.50 15.67 7.46
N GLY A 246 10.59 15.98 6.54
CA GLY A 246 10.46 17.31 5.94
C GLY A 246 10.95 17.50 4.51
N ILE A 247 11.40 16.45 3.80
CA ILE A 247 11.74 16.56 2.37
C ILE A 247 10.59 16.01 1.51
N GLU A 248 9.99 16.88 0.69
CA GLU A 248 8.94 16.49 -0.24
C GLU A 248 9.49 15.51 -1.31
N PRO A 249 8.87 14.34 -1.53
CA PRO A 249 9.30 13.40 -2.56
C PRO A 249 9.28 14.03 -3.96
N SER A 250 10.28 13.71 -4.78
CA SER A 250 10.52 14.42 -6.05
C SER A 250 9.37 14.27 -7.06
N HIS A 251 8.69 13.12 -7.06
CA HIS A 251 7.54 12.91 -7.94
C HIS A 251 6.33 13.83 -7.65
N ILE A 252 6.17 14.35 -6.43
CA ILE A 252 5.05 15.25 -6.08
C ILE A 252 5.09 16.52 -6.94
N LYS A 253 6.28 17.09 -7.11
CA LYS A 253 6.46 18.27 -7.96
C LYS A 253 6.12 17.94 -9.42
N VAL A 254 6.64 16.84 -9.94
CA VAL A 254 6.43 16.45 -11.35
C VAL A 254 4.97 16.12 -11.63
N MET A 255 4.31 15.32 -10.78
CA MET A 255 2.92 14.91 -11.01
C MET A 255 1.96 16.11 -11.08
N LYS A 256 2.24 17.17 -10.29
CA LYS A 256 1.50 18.43 -10.31
C LYS A 256 1.89 19.31 -11.49
N GLU A 257 3.19 19.56 -11.70
CA GLU A 257 3.66 20.46 -12.74
C GLU A 257 3.31 19.97 -14.15
N PHE A 258 3.31 18.66 -14.37
CA PHE A 258 2.96 18.03 -15.65
C PHE A 258 1.45 17.82 -15.81
N GLU A 259 0.65 18.19 -14.82
CA GLU A 259 -0.81 17.96 -14.79
C GLU A 259 -1.12 16.48 -15.02
N LEU A 260 -0.47 15.59 -14.25
CA LEU A 260 -0.76 14.16 -14.25
C LEU A 260 -1.75 13.82 -13.14
N VAL A 261 -1.39 14.20 -11.91
CA VAL A 261 -2.11 13.83 -10.68
C VAL A 261 -2.03 14.98 -9.68
N ASP A 262 -3.08 15.17 -8.91
CA ASP A 262 -3.10 16.11 -7.78
C ASP A 262 -3.82 15.53 -6.57
N PHE A 263 -3.54 16.14 -5.42
CA PHE A 263 -4.31 15.88 -4.22
C PHE A 263 -5.73 16.43 -4.37
N ASP A 264 -6.69 15.81 -3.69
CA ASP A 264 -8.06 16.30 -3.60
C ASP A 264 -8.44 16.53 -2.13
N PRO A 265 -8.57 17.79 -1.69
CA PRO A 265 -8.89 18.12 -0.30
C PRO A 265 -10.32 17.69 0.11
N ASN A 266 -11.17 17.29 -0.84
CA ASN A 266 -12.53 16.80 -0.56
C ASN A 266 -12.58 15.28 -0.37
N THR A 267 -11.43 14.61 -0.35
CA THR A 267 -11.33 13.15 -0.22
C THR A 267 -10.44 12.80 0.97
N ASP A 268 -10.53 11.56 1.43
CA ASP A 268 -9.60 11.06 2.44
C ASP A 268 -8.16 11.00 1.88
N ALA A 269 -7.17 11.30 2.73
CA ALA A 269 -5.78 11.43 2.31
C ALA A 269 -5.25 10.15 1.61
N GLY A 270 -4.45 10.32 0.56
CA GLY A 270 -3.94 9.20 -0.24
C GLY A 270 -4.92 8.68 -1.30
N ASN A 271 -6.02 9.39 -1.54
CA ASN A 271 -6.83 9.29 -2.74
C ASN A 271 -6.56 10.51 -3.63
N PHE A 272 -6.40 10.29 -4.94
CA PHE A 272 -5.91 11.32 -5.85
C PHE A 272 -6.90 11.61 -6.97
N ARG A 273 -6.89 12.87 -7.41
CA ARG A 273 -7.52 13.31 -8.65
C ARG A 273 -6.53 13.14 -9.80
N TRP A 274 -7.01 12.55 -10.89
CA TRP A 274 -6.22 12.34 -12.11
C TRP A 274 -6.65 13.33 -13.18
N TYR A 275 -5.69 14.05 -13.75
CA TYR A 275 -5.91 14.89 -14.92
C TYR A 275 -5.83 14.06 -16.21
N THR A 276 -6.29 14.59 -17.33
CA THR A 276 -6.34 13.88 -18.63
C THR A 276 -5.00 13.25 -19.02
N LYS A 277 -3.87 13.97 -18.85
CA LYS A 277 -2.54 13.43 -19.16
C LYS A 277 -2.22 12.21 -18.28
N GLY A 278 -2.51 12.28 -16.99
CA GLY A 278 -2.33 11.15 -16.07
C GLY A 278 -3.25 9.97 -16.38
N VAL A 279 -4.52 10.21 -16.69
CA VAL A 279 -5.49 9.16 -17.07
C VAL A 279 -5.02 8.42 -18.34
N ILE A 280 -4.53 9.15 -19.35
CA ILE A 280 -3.96 8.55 -20.57
C ILE A 280 -2.80 7.62 -20.21
N MET A 281 -1.85 8.08 -19.38
CA MET A 281 -0.72 7.24 -18.97
C MET A 281 -1.17 6.00 -18.21
N LYS A 282 -2.12 6.15 -17.28
CA LYS A 282 -2.68 5.06 -16.48
C LYS A 282 -3.34 4.00 -17.38
N ASN A 283 -4.12 4.42 -18.37
CA ASN A 283 -4.75 3.52 -19.33
C ASN A 283 -3.75 2.85 -20.27
N LEU A 284 -2.71 3.57 -20.72
CA LEU A 284 -1.64 2.99 -21.53
C LEU A 284 -0.90 1.88 -20.77
N ILE A 285 -0.55 2.12 -19.50
CA ILE A 285 0.10 1.13 -18.64
C ILE A 285 -0.83 -0.07 -18.43
N LYS A 286 -2.11 0.17 -18.11
CA LYS A 286 -3.11 -0.89 -17.93
C LYS A 286 -3.20 -1.78 -19.18
N ASN A 287 -3.45 -1.19 -20.35
CA ASN A 287 -3.60 -1.93 -21.60
C ASN A 287 -2.33 -2.70 -21.96
N PHE A 288 -1.16 -2.09 -21.74
CA PHE A 288 0.12 -2.75 -21.97
C PHE A 288 0.27 -4.02 -21.11
N ILE A 289 -0.03 -3.93 -19.81
CA ILE A 289 0.05 -5.08 -18.91
C ILE A 289 -0.99 -6.14 -19.31
N GLU A 290 -2.20 -5.71 -19.63
CA GLU A 290 -3.30 -6.59 -20.05
C GLU A 290 -2.94 -7.40 -21.29
N GLU A 291 -2.43 -6.76 -22.35
CA GLU A 291 -1.97 -7.43 -23.56
C GLU A 291 -0.91 -8.50 -23.25
N ARG A 292 0.05 -8.20 -22.37
CA ARG A 292 1.10 -9.17 -21.98
C ARG A 292 0.58 -10.31 -21.11
N LEU A 293 -0.42 -10.08 -20.26
CA LEU A 293 -1.05 -11.14 -19.46
C LEU A 293 -1.93 -12.06 -20.33
N ILE A 294 -2.60 -11.50 -21.33
CA ILE A 294 -3.36 -12.26 -22.33
C ILE A 294 -2.41 -13.15 -23.15
N ASP A 295 -1.30 -12.60 -23.65
CA ASP A 295 -0.29 -13.37 -24.38
C ASP A 295 0.36 -14.45 -23.49
N TYR A 296 0.44 -14.21 -22.18
CA TYR A 296 0.87 -15.18 -21.18
C TYR A 296 -0.17 -16.29 -20.92
N GLY A 297 -1.40 -16.17 -21.45
CA GLY A 297 -2.48 -17.13 -21.30
C GLY A 297 -3.24 -17.01 -19.98
N ALA A 298 -3.20 -15.83 -19.33
CA ALA A 298 -3.97 -15.57 -18.13
C ALA A 298 -5.42 -15.17 -18.46
N ILE A 299 -6.36 -15.65 -17.65
CA ILE A 299 -7.80 -15.38 -17.82
C ILE A 299 -8.17 -14.15 -16.97
N LEU A 300 -8.81 -13.16 -17.60
CA LEU A 300 -9.32 -11.97 -16.91
C LEU A 300 -10.59 -12.32 -16.10
N ILE A 301 -10.62 -11.88 -14.85
CA ILE A 301 -11.81 -11.91 -14.01
C ILE A 301 -11.96 -10.62 -13.21
N GLU A 302 -13.15 -10.40 -12.66
CA GLU A 302 -13.46 -9.26 -11.80
C GLU A 302 -14.29 -9.73 -10.60
N THR A 303 -13.88 -9.31 -9.40
CA THR A 303 -14.60 -9.57 -8.16
C THR A 303 -15.16 -8.25 -7.58
N PRO A 304 -16.23 -8.31 -6.77
CA PRO A 304 -16.79 -7.12 -6.12
C PRO A 304 -15.78 -6.31 -5.28
N ILE A 305 -15.97 -4.98 -5.21
CA ILE A 305 -15.11 -4.02 -4.48
C ILE A 305 -15.16 -4.15 -2.94
N MET A 306 -16.12 -4.90 -2.40
CA MET A 306 -16.33 -4.98 -0.96
C MET A 306 -16.70 -6.38 -0.49
N TYR A 307 -16.26 -6.69 0.72
CA TYR A 307 -16.44 -7.98 1.38
C TYR A 307 -17.57 -7.91 2.39
N THR A 308 -18.45 -8.93 2.39
CA THR A 308 -19.37 -9.11 3.51
C THR A 308 -18.63 -9.71 4.68
N VAL A 309 -18.79 -9.12 5.85
CA VAL A 309 -18.18 -9.64 7.07
C VAL A 309 -18.98 -10.77 7.72
N LYS A 310 -20.13 -11.11 7.14
CA LYS A 310 -20.92 -12.30 7.52
C LYS A 310 -20.26 -13.60 7.06
N ASN A 311 -19.45 -13.56 6.01
CA ASN A 311 -18.67 -14.73 5.59
C ASN A 311 -17.48 -14.88 6.55
N LYS A 312 -17.63 -15.76 7.54
CA LYS A 312 -16.66 -15.95 8.62
C LYS A 312 -15.28 -16.39 8.12
N LYS A 313 -15.23 -17.20 7.05
CA LYS A 313 -13.96 -17.64 6.44
C LYS A 313 -13.21 -16.44 5.87
N LEU A 314 -13.92 -15.62 5.10
CA LEU A 314 -13.42 -14.37 4.55
C LEU A 314 -12.96 -13.43 5.67
N THR A 315 -13.80 -13.21 6.69
CA THR A 315 -13.49 -12.32 7.83
C THR A 315 -12.25 -12.80 8.59
N ALA A 316 -12.13 -14.09 8.90
CA ALA A 316 -10.99 -14.64 9.63
C ALA A 316 -9.67 -14.46 8.85
N GLN A 317 -9.70 -14.68 7.53
CA GLN A 317 -8.54 -14.48 6.67
C GLN A 317 -8.19 -13.00 6.56
N THR A 318 -9.19 -12.12 6.48
CA THR A 318 -8.95 -10.68 6.44
C THR A 318 -8.37 -10.14 7.75
N ALA A 319 -8.78 -10.69 8.90
CA ALA A 319 -8.30 -10.27 10.21
C ALA A 319 -6.82 -10.63 10.48
N ARG A 320 -6.26 -11.61 9.75
CA ARG A 320 -4.83 -11.94 9.79
C ARG A 320 -3.98 -11.00 8.94
N PHE A 321 -4.59 -10.31 7.98
CA PHE A 321 -3.84 -9.41 7.13
C PHE A 321 -3.56 -8.11 7.89
N PRO A 322 -2.30 -7.66 7.98
CA PRO A 322 -1.92 -6.48 8.77
C PRO A 322 -2.46 -5.15 8.21
N ALA A 323 -3.16 -5.18 7.07
CA ALA A 323 -3.66 -3.98 6.44
C ALA A 323 -4.84 -3.40 7.24
N ARG A 324 -4.71 -2.12 7.59
CA ARG A 324 -5.85 -1.36 8.12
C ARG A 324 -6.87 -1.21 7.00
N SER A 325 -8.12 -1.59 7.27
CA SER A 325 -9.20 -1.58 6.27
C SER A 325 -10.20 -0.44 6.51
N TYR A 326 -10.90 -0.05 5.44
CA TYR A 326 -12.08 0.80 5.54
C TYR A 326 -13.31 -0.05 5.79
N TRP A 327 -14.15 0.40 6.72
CA TRP A 327 -15.41 -0.24 7.07
C TRP A 327 -16.54 0.61 6.51
N LEU A 328 -17.49 -0.05 5.84
CA LEU A 328 -18.69 0.56 5.30
C LEU A 328 -19.91 -0.04 6.00
N GLU A 329 -20.82 0.82 6.45
CA GLU A 329 -22.11 0.38 6.98
C GLU A 329 -23.20 0.61 5.92
N SER A 330 -24.02 -0.41 5.65
CA SER A 330 -25.18 -0.30 4.77
C SER A 330 -26.36 -1.04 5.38
N GLY A 331 -27.35 -0.27 5.83
CA GLY A 331 -28.49 -0.77 6.61
C GLY A 331 -28.03 -1.41 7.94
N LYS A 332 -28.32 -2.71 8.10
CA LYS A 332 -27.93 -3.52 9.27
C LYS A 332 -26.66 -4.35 9.03
N ASN A 333 -25.97 -4.14 7.91
CA ASN A 333 -24.81 -4.92 7.52
C ASN A 333 -23.56 -4.04 7.48
N ARG A 334 -22.41 -4.64 7.82
CA ARG A 334 -21.10 -4.05 7.57
C ARG A 334 -20.42 -4.75 6.41
N TYR A 335 -19.54 -4.00 5.77
CA TYR A 335 -18.67 -4.45 4.71
C TYR A 335 -17.28 -3.90 4.92
N LEU A 336 -16.30 -4.58 4.36
CA LEU A 336 -14.94 -4.06 4.21
C LEU A 336 -14.76 -3.62 2.77
N LEU A 337 -14.20 -2.43 2.54
CA LEU A 337 -13.62 -2.17 1.22
C LEU A 337 -12.41 -3.09 1.06
N ARG A 338 -12.29 -3.73 -0.09
CA ARG A 338 -11.20 -4.65 -0.36
C ARG A 338 -9.84 -3.94 -0.34
N TYR A 339 -8.80 -4.70 -0.01
CA TYR A 339 -7.41 -4.21 0.06
C TYR A 339 -6.39 -5.10 -0.67
N ALA A 340 -6.85 -6.26 -1.14
CA ALA A 340 -6.24 -7.17 -2.11
C ALA A 340 -7.36 -8.04 -2.70
N SER A 341 -7.26 -8.50 -3.94
CA SER A 341 -8.28 -9.31 -4.63
C SER A 341 -8.39 -10.76 -4.12
N ASP A 342 -7.33 -11.28 -3.51
CA ASP A 342 -7.12 -12.68 -3.12
C ASP A 342 -8.34 -13.27 -2.40
N PHE A 343 -8.99 -12.49 -1.53
CA PHE A 343 -10.04 -12.97 -0.63
C PHE A 343 -11.28 -13.46 -1.37
N LEU A 344 -11.83 -12.65 -2.29
CA LEU A 344 -12.98 -13.09 -3.10
C LEU A 344 -12.56 -14.03 -4.21
N LEU A 345 -11.35 -13.87 -4.73
CA LEU A 345 -10.86 -14.73 -5.79
C LEU A 345 -10.65 -16.17 -5.30
N PHE A 346 -10.15 -16.36 -4.09
CA PHE A 346 -9.96 -17.69 -3.49
C PHE A 346 -11.28 -18.30 -3.04
N ASP A 347 -12.23 -17.50 -2.56
CA ASP A 347 -13.60 -17.95 -2.32
C ASP A 347 -14.24 -18.45 -3.63
N LEU A 348 -14.05 -17.75 -4.74
CA LEU A 348 -14.47 -18.20 -6.07
C LEU A 348 -13.78 -19.51 -6.47
N PHE A 349 -12.45 -19.61 -6.34
CA PHE A 349 -11.71 -20.82 -6.67
C PHE A 349 -12.18 -22.04 -5.87
N SER A 350 -12.57 -21.86 -4.61
CA SER A 350 -13.09 -22.94 -3.76
C SER A 350 -14.42 -23.51 -4.25
N GLN A 351 -15.15 -22.76 -5.08
CA GLN A 351 -16.43 -23.17 -5.67
C GLN A 351 -16.24 -23.80 -7.07
N MET A 352 -15.03 -23.77 -7.62
CA MET A 352 -14.75 -24.31 -8.94
C MET A 352 -14.55 -25.83 -8.90
N ASN A 353 -15.09 -26.52 -9.91
CA ASN A 353 -14.77 -27.92 -10.16
C ASN A 353 -13.42 -28.04 -10.90
N LEU A 354 -12.31 -27.91 -10.17
CA LEU A 354 -10.96 -27.95 -10.71
C LEU A 354 -10.57 -29.37 -11.14
N LYS A 355 -9.88 -29.49 -12.28
CA LYS A 355 -9.35 -30.75 -12.82
C LYS A 355 -7.84 -30.64 -13.05
N PRO A 356 -7.07 -31.74 -12.93
CA PRO A 356 -5.61 -31.72 -13.11
C PRO A 356 -5.14 -31.10 -14.42
N GLN A 357 -5.91 -31.31 -15.50
CA GLN A 357 -5.64 -30.77 -16.84
C GLN A 357 -5.76 -29.25 -16.96
N TYR A 358 -6.37 -28.56 -15.99
CA TYR A 358 -6.49 -27.11 -16.00
C TYR A 358 -5.23 -26.43 -15.48
N PHE A 359 -4.33 -27.16 -14.79
CA PHE A 359 -3.13 -26.59 -14.22
C PHE A 359 -1.96 -26.54 -15.22
N PRO A 360 -1.15 -25.46 -15.23
CA PRO A 360 -1.29 -24.25 -14.41
C PRO A 360 -2.47 -23.37 -14.87
N LEU A 361 -3.38 -23.05 -13.94
CA LEU A 361 -4.53 -22.18 -14.21
C LEU A 361 -4.16 -20.75 -13.82
N ARG A 362 -3.95 -19.90 -14.83
CA ARG A 362 -3.54 -18.50 -14.67
C ARG A 362 -4.78 -17.61 -14.71
N VAL A 363 -5.02 -16.85 -13.63
CA VAL A 363 -6.16 -15.94 -13.50
C VAL A 363 -5.66 -14.61 -13.04
N TYR A 364 -6.02 -13.53 -13.71
CA TYR A 364 -5.69 -12.18 -13.26
C TYR A 364 -6.93 -11.32 -13.10
N GLU A 365 -6.89 -10.44 -12.11
CA GLU A 365 -7.85 -9.38 -11.90
C GLU A 365 -7.13 -8.04 -11.99
N PHE A 366 -7.71 -7.09 -12.73
CA PHE A 366 -7.34 -5.69 -12.54
C PHE A 366 -8.15 -5.16 -11.38
N GLU A 367 -7.49 -5.02 -10.23
CA GLU A 367 -8.08 -4.43 -9.04
C GLU A 367 -8.46 -2.96 -9.31
N GLN A 368 -9.65 -2.70 -9.85
CA GLN A 368 -10.02 -1.36 -10.28
C GLN A 368 -9.96 -0.34 -9.12
N TYR A 369 -10.24 -0.78 -7.89
CA TYR A 369 -9.99 -0.02 -6.68
C TYR A 369 -9.74 -0.92 -5.48
N ASP A 370 -8.57 -0.75 -4.88
CA ASP A 370 -8.17 -1.39 -3.63
C ASP A 370 -7.76 -0.35 -2.60
N PHE A 371 -8.09 -0.63 -1.34
CA PHE A 371 -8.02 0.34 -0.27
C PHE A 371 -7.23 -0.14 0.95
N ARG A 372 -6.08 0.48 1.23
CA ARG A 372 -5.30 0.26 2.46
C ARG A 372 -5.31 1.54 3.28
N ARG A 373 -5.92 1.52 4.46
CA ARG A 373 -6.05 2.68 5.37
C ARG A 373 -4.75 2.96 6.13
N GLU A 374 -3.70 3.27 5.38
CA GLU A 374 -2.38 3.65 5.89
C GLU A 374 -2.45 4.85 6.85
N GLN A 375 -1.52 4.98 7.80
CA GLN A 375 -1.49 6.15 8.68
C GLN A 375 -1.17 7.37 7.82
N GLU A 376 -1.77 8.51 8.15
CA GLU A 376 -1.56 9.73 7.36
C GLU A 376 -0.08 10.11 7.26
N GLY A 377 0.68 9.97 8.36
CA GLY A 377 2.13 10.21 8.39
C GLY A 377 2.98 9.21 7.58
N GLU A 378 2.39 8.11 7.10
CA GLU A 378 3.08 7.13 6.23
C GLU A 378 2.85 7.39 4.74
N LEU A 379 1.88 8.24 4.39
CA LEU A 379 1.53 8.52 3.00
C LEU A 379 2.68 9.24 2.29
N SER A 380 2.91 8.87 1.04
CA SER A 380 4.04 9.34 0.25
C SER A 380 3.65 9.40 -1.22
N GLY A 381 2.75 10.33 -1.56
CA GLY A 381 2.30 10.56 -2.92
C GLY A 381 1.86 9.28 -3.63
N LEU A 382 2.45 9.04 -4.80
CA LEU A 382 2.18 7.86 -5.64
C LEU A 382 2.92 6.58 -5.16
N ARG A 383 3.80 6.67 -4.16
CA ARG A 383 4.55 5.52 -3.60
C ARG A 383 3.72 4.72 -2.60
N ARG A 384 3.12 5.42 -1.64
CA ARG A 384 2.31 4.86 -0.54
C ARG A 384 1.06 5.70 -0.39
N LEU A 385 -0.07 5.12 -0.78
CA LEU A 385 -1.37 5.75 -0.95
C LEU A 385 -2.46 4.87 -0.34
N ARG A 386 -3.67 5.41 -0.20
CA ARG A 386 -4.79 4.66 0.41
C ARG A 386 -5.68 3.98 -0.61
N GLY A 387 -5.88 4.57 -1.78
CA GLY A 387 -6.61 3.95 -2.89
C GLY A 387 -5.69 3.72 -4.08
N PHE A 388 -5.62 2.51 -4.63
CA PHE A 388 -4.74 2.17 -5.75
C PHE A 388 -5.37 1.16 -6.70
N ILE A 389 -4.77 0.99 -7.88
CA ILE A 389 -5.15 -0.02 -8.87
C ILE A 389 -3.99 -0.95 -9.10
N MET A 390 -4.18 -2.26 -8.96
CA MET A 390 -3.12 -3.26 -9.13
C MET A 390 -3.54 -4.33 -10.15
N PRO A 391 -2.68 -4.75 -11.07
CA PRO A 391 -2.84 -6.02 -11.74
C PRO A 391 -2.46 -7.12 -10.75
N ASP A 392 -3.37 -8.02 -10.46
CA ASP A 392 -3.12 -9.11 -9.53
C ASP A 392 -3.32 -10.45 -10.25
N LEU A 393 -2.26 -11.25 -10.32
CA LEU A 393 -2.18 -12.51 -11.05
C LEU A 393 -2.03 -13.65 -10.05
N HIS A 394 -3.00 -14.54 -10.07
CA HIS A 394 -3.01 -15.77 -9.30
C HIS A 394 -2.86 -16.97 -10.21
N THR A 395 -1.90 -17.85 -9.92
CA THR A 395 -1.77 -19.09 -10.69
C THR A 395 -1.89 -20.30 -9.79
N LEU A 396 -2.89 -21.14 -10.07
CA LEU A 396 -3.06 -22.41 -9.38
C LEU A 396 -2.17 -23.46 -10.05
N CYS A 397 -1.33 -24.11 -9.26
CA CYS A 397 -0.38 -25.13 -9.67
C CYS A 397 -0.72 -26.45 -8.96
N LYS A 398 -0.68 -27.57 -9.69
CA LYS A 398 -1.09 -28.88 -9.14
C LYS A 398 -0.21 -29.37 -7.98
N ASP A 399 1.05 -28.95 -7.93
CA ASP A 399 2.05 -29.35 -6.95
C ASP A 399 3.20 -28.33 -6.89
N LEU A 400 4.13 -28.55 -5.95
CA LEU A 400 5.27 -27.66 -5.74
C LEU A 400 6.19 -27.56 -6.97
N LYS A 401 6.40 -28.66 -7.70
CA LYS A 401 7.24 -28.68 -8.90
C LYS A 401 6.64 -27.79 -9.98
N SER A 402 5.34 -27.97 -10.27
CA SER A 402 4.59 -27.14 -11.21
C SER A 402 4.61 -25.67 -10.80
N SER A 403 4.62 -25.37 -9.49
CA SER A 403 4.71 -23.99 -9.00
C SER A 403 6.09 -23.37 -9.23
N ILE A 404 7.17 -24.14 -9.14
CA ILE A 404 8.53 -23.65 -9.42
C ILE A 404 8.70 -23.38 -10.92
N ASP A 405 8.25 -24.28 -11.78
CA ASP A 405 8.30 -24.11 -13.24
C ASP A 405 7.56 -22.82 -13.66
N GLU A 406 6.36 -22.62 -13.11
CA GLU A 406 5.56 -21.42 -13.37
C GLU A 406 6.15 -20.15 -12.74
N PHE A 407 6.78 -20.25 -11.57
CA PHE A 407 7.44 -19.12 -10.92
C PHE A 407 8.58 -18.56 -11.78
N ILE A 408 9.36 -19.43 -12.43
CA ILE A 408 10.44 -19.05 -13.36
C ILE A 408 9.86 -18.31 -14.59
N LEU A 409 8.75 -18.81 -15.15
CA LEU A 409 8.07 -18.14 -16.28
C LEU A 409 7.55 -16.75 -15.89
N GLN A 410 6.96 -16.65 -14.70
CA GLN A 410 6.46 -15.39 -14.16
C GLN A 410 7.59 -14.41 -13.80
N TYR A 411 8.74 -14.89 -13.36
CA TYR A 411 9.94 -14.08 -13.16
C TYR A 411 10.37 -13.39 -14.47
N GLU A 412 10.42 -14.14 -15.57
CA GLU A 412 10.75 -13.60 -16.90
C GLU A 412 9.67 -12.66 -17.43
N LEU A 413 8.38 -12.95 -17.18
CA LEU A 413 7.28 -12.04 -17.47
C LEU A 413 7.49 -10.67 -16.80
N ILE A 414 7.75 -10.67 -15.48
CA ILE A 414 7.99 -9.45 -14.69
C ILE A 414 9.20 -8.69 -15.25
N LYS A 415 10.31 -9.38 -15.49
CA LYS A 415 11.55 -8.80 -16.04
C LYS A 415 11.33 -8.13 -17.40
N ASN A 416 10.56 -8.77 -18.28
CA ASN A 416 10.21 -8.22 -19.59
C ASN A 416 9.30 -7.00 -19.48
N LEU A 417 8.30 -7.03 -18.60
CA LEU A 417 7.42 -5.89 -18.32
C LEU A 417 8.20 -4.66 -17.85
N GLU A 418 9.10 -4.82 -16.87
CA GLU A 418 9.91 -3.72 -16.36
C GLU A 418 10.87 -3.14 -17.42
N ARG A 419 11.51 -4.01 -18.21
CA ARG A 419 12.37 -3.59 -19.34
C ARG A 419 11.59 -2.72 -20.32
N ASP A 420 10.39 -3.16 -20.68
CA ASP A 420 9.53 -2.52 -21.68
C ASP A 420 8.91 -1.21 -21.13
N LEU A 421 8.64 -1.12 -19.82
CA LEU A 421 8.34 0.14 -19.13
C LEU A 421 9.57 1.07 -19.03
N GLY A 422 10.78 0.51 -19.00
CA GLY A 422 12.03 1.25 -18.81
C GLY A 422 12.37 1.49 -17.34
N ILE A 423 11.87 0.65 -16.44
CA ILE A 423 12.12 0.72 -15.01
C ILE A 423 13.36 -0.10 -14.68
N LYS A 424 14.23 0.46 -13.83
CA LYS A 424 15.36 -0.26 -13.24
C LYS A 424 15.02 -0.60 -11.80
N SER A 425 15.19 -1.86 -11.44
CA SER A 425 14.85 -2.40 -10.13
C SER A 425 15.97 -3.28 -9.59
N PHE A 426 15.87 -3.63 -8.31
CA PHE A 426 16.78 -4.49 -7.57
C PHE A 426 16.02 -5.68 -7.03
N VAL A 427 16.68 -6.84 -7.01
CA VAL A 427 16.03 -8.11 -6.66
C VAL A 427 16.23 -8.43 -5.20
N ILE A 428 15.16 -8.89 -4.55
CA ILE A 428 15.22 -9.56 -3.26
C ILE A 428 14.44 -10.87 -3.29
N PHE A 429 15.03 -11.91 -2.72
CA PHE A 429 14.37 -13.16 -2.39
C PHE A 429 14.24 -13.26 -0.87
N ARG A 430 13.06 -13.68 -0.40
CA ARG A 430 12.79 -14.01 1.00
C ARG A 430 12.25 -15.42 1.07
N ALA A 431 12.90 -16.30 1.80
CA ALA A 431 12.55 -17.72 1.78
C ALA A 431 12.74 -18.37 3.15
N THR A 432 12.05 -19.48 3.40
CA THR A 432 12.45 -20.37 4.47
C THR A 432 13.78 -21.04 4.13
N GLN A 433 14.62 -21.30 5.12
CA GLN A 433 15.94 -21.88 4.92
C GLN A 433 15.85 -23.29 4.34
N ALA A 434 14.88 -24.10 4.79
CA ALA A 434 14.61 -25.42 4.24
C ALA A 434 14.29 -25.37 2.75
N PHE A 435 13.34 -24.50 2.36
CA PHE A 435 12.97 -24.35 0.96
C PHE A 435 14.16 -23.89 0.11
N TYR A 436 14.89 -22.86 0.55
CA TYR A 436 16.06 -22.35 -0.18
C TYR A 436 17.13 -23.43 -0.36
N ASN A 437 17.46 -24.19 0.68
CA ASN A 437 18.52 -25.22 0.60
C ASN A 437 18.20 -26.30 -0.44
N GLU A 438 16.93 -26.71 -0.56
CA GLU A 438 16.49 -27.69 -1.56
C GLU A 438 16.38 -27.11 -2.98
N ASN A 439 16.21 -25.79 -3.09
CA ASN A 439 15.84 -25.09 -4.33
C ASN A 439 16.87 -24.05 -4.81
N LYS A 440 18.04 -24.01 -4.17
CA LYS A 440 19.07 -22.98 -4.37
C LYS A 440 19.51 -22.83 -5.82
N GLU A 441 19.64 -23.93 -6.56
CA GLU A 441 20.22 -23.93 -7.91
C GLU A 441 19.44 -23.04 -8.88
N TRP A 442 18.12 -23.21 -8.96
CA TRP A 442 17.31 -22.41 -9.90
C TRP A 442 17.19 -20.96 -9.45
N ILE A 443 17.14 -20.68 -8.14
CA ILE A 443 17.13 -19.31 -7.61
C ILE A 443 18.42 -18.58 -8.02
N ILE A 444 19.57 -19.24 -7.85
CA ILE A 444 20.87 -18.70 -8.28
C ILE A 444 20.91 -18.50 -9.80
N ASN A 445 20.35 -19.42 -10.58
CA ASN A 445 20.30 -19.28 -12.04
C ASN A 445 19.46 -18.06 -12.47
N LEU A 446 18.38 -17.73 -11.76
CA LEU A 446 17.64 -16.48 -11.98
C LEU A 446 18.51 -15.26 -11.71
N VAL A 447 19.27 -15.24 -10.60
CA VAL A 447 20.17 -14.13 -10.26
C VAL A 447 21.31 -13.98 -11.27
N LYS A 448 21.87 -15.08 -11.78
CA LYS A 448 22.89 -15.04 -12.86
C LYS A 448 22.37 -14.38 -14.14
N SER A 449 21.06 -14.40 -14.37
CA SER A 449 20.42 -13.74 -15.52
C SER A 449 20.20 -12.23 -15.33
N GLU A 450 20.42 -11.72 -14.12
CA GLU A 450 20.26 -10.30 -13.77
C GLU A 450 21.53 -9.49 -14.02
N LYS A 451 21.35 -8.17 -14.11
CA LYS A 451 22.47 -7.24 -14.26
C LYS A 451 23.16 -6.90 -12.95
N ASN A 452 22.45 -7.04 -11.83
CA ASN A 452 22.92 -6.74 -10.48
C ASN A 452 22.73 -7.97 -9.59
N ALA A 453 23.49 -8.01 -8.50
CA ALA A 453 23.29 -8.99 -7.45
C ALA A 453 21.89 -8.88 -6.82
N ALA A 454 21.51 -9.92 -6.09
CA ALA A 454 20.26 -9.99 -5.35
C ALA A 454 20.51 -10.02 -3.83
N LEU A 455 19.59 -9.42 -3.08
CA LEU A 455 19.52 -9.60 -1.63
C LEU A 455 18.73 -10.88 -1.33
N LEU A 456 19.19 -11.67 -0.38
CA LEU A 456 18.51 -12.87 0.12
C LEU A 456 18.25 -12.71 1.62
N GLU A 457 17.01 -12.89 2.03
CA GLU A 457 16.58 -12.99 3.42
C GLU A 457 16.09 -14.42 3.68
N LEU A 458 16.68 -15.09 4.68
CA LEU A 458 16.33 -16.46 5.06
C LEU A 458 15.72 -16.49 6.45
N TRP A 459 14.63 -17.23 6.57
CA TRP A 459 13.93 -17.48 7.83
C TRP A 459 14.10 -18.93 8.25
N GLU A 460 14.30 -19.17 9.54
CA GLU A 460 14.32 -20.53 10.09
C GLU A 460 12.92 -21.16 9.98
N ASP A 461 11.93 -20.48 10.57
CA ASP A 461 10.53 -20.90 10.54
C ASP A 461 9.70 -20.14 9.50
N ARG A 462 8.65 -20.79 9.00
CA ARG A 462 7.67 -20.13 8.12
C ARG A 462 6.73 -19.26 8.96
N TYR A 463 6.77 -17.96 8.71
CA TYR A 463 5.87 -16.99 9.35
C TYR A 463 4.68 -16.58 8.46
N TYR A 464 4.90 -16.50 7.15
CA TYR A 464 3.88 -16.11 6.17
C TYR A 464 3.22 -17.33 5.52
N TYR A 465 2.12 -17.11 4.79
CA TYR A 465 1.45 -18.16 4.00
C TYR A 465 2.33 -18.73 2.87
N TYR A 466 3.42 -18.04 2.52
CA TYR A 466 4.33 -18.42 1.44
C TYR A 466 5.69 -18.92 1.96
N VAL A 467 6.32 -19.82 1.19
CA VAL A 467 7.68 -20.35 1.47
C VAL A 467 8.78 -19.58 0.75
N LEU A 468 8.42 -18.86 -0.31
CA LEU A 468 9.29 -18.00 -1.08
C LEU A 468 8.52 -16.75 -1.51
N LYS A 469 9.17 -15.59 -1.39
CA LYS A 469 8.74 -14.32 -2.00
C LYS A 469 9.90 -13.69 -2.74
N PHE A 470 9.68 -13.44 -4.01
CA PHE A 470 10.51 -12.60 -4.86
C PHE A 470 9.90 -11.20 -4.93
N GLU A 471 10.76 -10.18 -4.91
CA GLU A 471 10.36 -8.81 -5.18
C GLU A 471 11.36 -8.10 -6.09
N ARG A 472 10.85 -7.16 -6.89
CA ARG A 472 11.64 -6.16 -7.61
C ARG A 472 11.38 -4.78 -7.01
N ASN A 473 12.42 -4.20 -6.40
CA ASN A 473 12.34 -2.94 -5.68
C ASN A 473 12.94 -1.81 -6.50
N VAL A 474 12.26 -0.66 -6.53
CA VAL A 474 12.74 0.55 -7.20
C VAL A 474 13.23 1.55 -6.16
N LEU A 475 14.30 2.27 -6.47
CA LEU A 475 14.82 3.36 -5.65
C LEU A 475 14.21 4.71 -6.03
N SER A 476 13.78 5.46 -5.03
CA SER A 476 13.41 6.87 -5.19
C SER A 476 14.63 7.75 -5.48
N ALA A 477 14.41 9.02 -5.86
CA ALA A 477 15.48 10.01 -5.92
C ALA A 477 16.15 10.27 -4.56
N GLN A 478 15.44 10.00 -3.46
CA GLN A 478 15.94 10.03 -2.08
C GLN A 478 16.52 8.67 -1.63
N GLN A 479 16.78 7.75 -2.56
CA GLN A 479 17.40 6.46 -2.30
C GLN A 479 16.59 5.55 -1.36
N LYS A 480 15.27 5.75 -1.28
CA LYS A 480 14.37 4.84 -0.56
C LYS A 480 13.84 3.78 -1.52
N SER A 481 13.93 2.52 -1.12
CA SER A 481 13.34 1.41 -1.84
C SER A 481 11.83 1.33 -1.62
N ALA A 482 11.12 0.88 -2.65
CA ALA A 482 9.78 0.33 -2.51
C ALA A 482 9.58 -0.78 -3.54
N THR A 483 8.89 -1.83 -3.10
CA THR A 483 8.52 -2.96 -3.94
C THR A 483 7.57 -2.54 -5.04
N LEU A 484 7.96 -2.83 -6.28
CA LEU A 484 7.14 -2.61 -7.46
C LEU A 484 6.43 -3.91 -7.84
N ALA A 485 7.17 -4.97 -8.16
CA ALA A 485 6.60 -6.27 -8.52
C ALA A 485 6.90 -7.34 -7.47
N THR A 486 6.03 -8.34 -7.34
CA THR A 486 6.24 -9.48 -6.44
C THR A 486 5.75 -10.78 -7.03
N ASN A 487 6.39 -11.91 -6.68
CA ASN A 487 5.86 -13.25 -6.90
C ASN A 487 6.08 -14.10 -5.64
N GLN A 488 5.08 -14.87 -5.22
CA GLN A 488 5.09 -15.61 -3.94
C GLN A 488 4.57 -17.02 -4.13
N ILE A 489 5.24 -18.02 -3.53
CA ILE A 489 4.79 -19.42 -3.52
C ILE A 489 3.99 -19.68 -2.25
N ASP A 490 2.67 -19.58 -2.35
CA ASP A 490 1.71 -19.85 -1.27
C ASP A 490 1.36 -21.34 -1.19
N VAL A 491 1.65 -21.91 -0.02
CA VAL A 491 1.45 -23.33 0.30
C VAL A 491 0.39 -23.53 1.37
N GLU A 492 -0.29 -22.46 1.81
CA GLU A 492 -1.18 -22.43 2.96
C GLU A 492 -2.63 -22.12 2.58
N SER A 493 -2.89 -21.17 1.66
CA SER A 493 -4.24 -20.62 1.48
C SER A 493 -5.23 -21.61 0.89
N SER A 494 -4.78 -22.53 0.03
CA SER A 494 -5.66 -23.52 -0.62
C SER A 494 -6.12 -24.66 0.28
N LEU A 495 -5.45 -24.87 1.41
CA LEU A 495 -5.73 -25.98 2.32
C LEU A 495 -7.16 -25.91 2.89
N GLU A 496 -7.63 -27.00 3.50
CA GLU A 496 -8.88 -27.00 4.27
C GLU A 496 -8.69 -26.33 5.64
N SER A 497 -7.64 -26.73 6.35
CA SER A 497 -7.17 -26.10 7.58
C SER A 497 -5.66 -26.26 7.72
N MET A 498 -5.04 -25.50 8.62
CA MET A 498 -3.67 -25.73 9.06
C MET A 498 -3.50 -25.43 10.54
N VAL A 499 -2.53 -26.05 11.18
CA VAL A 499 -2.08 -25.69 12.53
C VAL A 499 -0.94 -24.70 12.39
N ASP A 500 -1.06 -23.54 13.02
CA ASP A 500 0.02 -22.54 13.01
C ASP A 500 1.13 -22.86 14.03
N ASN A 501 2.16 -22.01 14.07
CA ASN A 501 3.31 -22.21 14.97
C ASN A 501 2.92 -22.13 16.46
N ASP A 502 1.74 -21.60 16.79
CA ASP A 502 1.19 -21.52 18.14
C ASP A 502 0.33 -22.75 18.50
N GLY A 503 0.24 -23.74 17.60
CA GLY A 503 -0.57 -24.94 17.80
C GLY A 503 -2.08 -24.72 17.57
N VAL A 504 -2.48 -23.59 16.99
CA VAL A 504 -3.89 -23.24 16.75
C VAL A 504 -4.31 -23.71 15.36
N GLU A 505 -5.36 -24.53 15.30
CA GLU A 505 -5.99 -24.89 14.03
C GLU A 505 -6.75 -23.70 13.44
N ARG A 506 -6.48 -23.41 12.16
CA ARG A 506 -7.08 -22.31 11.41
C ARG A 506 -7.68 -22.83 10.11
N GLN A 507 -8.95 -22.48 9.88
CA GLN A 507 -9.63 -22.81 8.62
C GLN A 507 -9.09 -21.99 7.46
N LYS A 508 -9.09 -22.61 6.28
CA LYS A 508 -8.63 -22.05 5.00
C LYS A 508 -9.70 -22.19 3.91
N TYR A 509 -9.35 -21.86 2.66
CA TYR A 509 -10.33 -21.75 1.58
C TYR A 509 -10.84 -23.09 1.07
N ASN A 510 -10.15 -24.21 1.36
CA ASN A 510 -10.47 -25.53 0.86
C ASN A 510 -10.59 -25.56 -0.68
N ILE A 511 -9.62 -24.95 -1.37
CA ILE A 511 -9.51 -25.03 -2.81
C ILE A 511 -8.94 -26.41 -3.12
N SER A 512 -9.71 -27.27 -3.77
CA SER A 512 -9.33 -28.66 -3.98
C SER A 512 -9.63 -29.15 -5.39
N PHE A 513 -8.94 -30.21 -5.79
CA PHE A 513 -9.18 -30.93 -7.02
C PHE A 513 -8.93 -32.42 -6.79
N GLN A 514 -9.49 -33.26 -7.67
CA GLN A 514 -9.20 -34.69 -7.67
C GLN A 514 -8.03 -34.97 -8.63
N ASP A 515 -6.96 -35.58 -8.16
CA ASP A 515 -5.83 -35.98 -9.00
C ASP A 515 -6.15 -37.18 -9.90
N ASN A 516 -5.22 -37.55 -10.78
CA ASN A 516 -5.40 -38.66 -11.72
C ASN A 516 -5.59 -40.02 -11.02
N ASP A 517 -5.19 -40.14 -9.75
CA ASP A 517 -5.35 -41.34 -8.93
C ASP A 517 -6.65 -41.32 -8.10
N GLY A 518 -7.49 -40.30 -8.29
CA GLY A 518 -8.76 -40.14 -7.59
C GLY A 518 -8.62 -39.54 -6.19
N LYS A 519 -7.44 -39.07 -5.78
CA LYS A 519 -7.22 -38.48 -4.44
C LYS A 519 -7.49 -36.98 -4.47
N ILE A 520 -8.07 -36.48 -3.38
CA ILE A 520 -8.27 -35.04 -3.19
C ILE A 520 -6.92 -34.40 -2.85
N LYS A 521 -6.60 -33.32 -3.58
CA LYS A 521 -5.38 -32.52 -3.44
C LYS A 521 -5.74 -31.04 -3.39
N HIS A 522 -4.84 -30.24 -2.83
CA HIS A 522 -4.92 -28.79 -2.81
C HIS A 522 -3.82 -28.20 -3.69
N PRO A 523 -4.12 -27.25 -4.60
CA PRO A 523 -3.11 -26.65 -5.46
C PRO A 523 -2.19 -25.72 -4.66
N ILE A 524 -0.95 -25.56 -5.11
CA ILE A 524 -0.08 -24.45 -4.68
C ILE A 524 -0.51 -23.19 -5.45
N ILE A 525 -0.56 -22.05 -4.77
CA ILE A 525 -0.97 -20.78 -5.40
C ILE A 525 0.25 -19.89 -5.57
N LEU A 526 0.48 -19.39 -6.78
CA LEU A 526 1.40 -18.27 -6.99
C LEU A 526 0.64 -16.96 -6.89
N HIS A 527 1.10 -16.05 -6.02
CA HIS A 527 0.56 -14.70 -5.89
C HIS A 527 1.52 -13.73 -6.55
N ASN A 528 1.09 -13.10 -7.63
CA ASN A 528 1.94 -12.27 -8.45
C ASN A 528 1.29 -10.92 -8.73
N SER A 529 1.97 -9.86 -8.30
CA SER A 529 1.68 -8.50 -8.75
C SER A 529 2.77 -8.12 -9.78
N PRO A 530 2.52 -8.27 -11.09
CA PRO A 530 3.59 -8.30 -12.09
C PRO A 530 4.28 -6.95 -12.30
N THR A 531 3.61 -5.85 -11.99
CA THR A 531 4.17 -4.48 -12.07
C THR A 531 3.88 -3.63 -10.84
N GLY A 532 3.14 -4.15 -9.86
CA GLY A 532 2.60 -3.31 -8.79
C GLY A 532 1.46 -2.42 -9.24
N GLY A 533 1.00 -1.60 -8.30
CA GLY A 533 -0.06 -0.66 -8.58
C GLY A 533 0.33 0.36 -9.66
N LEU A 534 -0.62 0.74 -10.52
CA LEU A 534 -0.41 1.67 -11.64
C LEU A 534 0.17 3.01 -11.15
N GLU A 535 -0.25 3.46 -9.98
CA GLU A 535 0.29 4.63 -9.30
C GLU A 535 1.78 4.47 -8.97
N ARG A 536 2.16 3.29 -8.47
CA ARG A 536 3.55 2.99 -8.12
C ARG A 536 4.42 2.79 -9.35
N VAL A 537 3.88 2.30 -10.46
CA VAL A 537 4.58 2.29 -11.77
C VAL A 537 4.93 3.72 -12.19
N LEU A 538 3.96 4.64 -12.15
CA LEU A 538 4.19 6.05 -12.50
C LEU A 538 5.19 6.72 -11.55
N TRP A 539 5.09 6.45 -10.25
CA TRP A 539 6.09 6.85 -9.26
C TRP A 539 7.49 6.37 -9.64
N GLY A 540 7.64 5.08 -9.93
CA GLY A 540 8.92 4.46 -10.27
C GLY A 540 9.57 5.09 -11.51
N LEU A 541 8.77 5.39 -12.54
CA LEU A 541 9.24 6.06 -13.76
C LEU A 541 9.73 7.49 -13.51
N ILE A 542 8.97 8.27 -12.74
CA ILE A 542 9.31 9.66 -12.42
C ILE A 542 10.56 9.71 -11.54
N GLU A 543 10.56 8.97 -10.43
CA GLU A 543 11.68 8.96 -9.49
C GLU A 543 12.96 8.43 -10.14
N SER A 544 12.87 7.36 -10.93
CA SER A 544 14.03 6.83 -11.68
C SER A 544 14.59 7.87 -12.64
N SER A 545 13.73 8.62 -13.33
CA SER A 545 14.17 9.70 -14.24
C SER A 545 14.87 10.84 -13.48
N ILE A 546 14.35 11.23 -12.31
CA ILE A 546 14.92 12.31 -11.50
C ILE A 546 16.24 11.88 -10.86
N ARG A 547 16.28 10.68 -10.27
CA ARG A 547 17.49 10.10 -9.67
C ARG A 547 18.66 10.07 -10.65
N ASN A 548 18.37 9.81 -11.92
CA ASN A 548 19.38 9.71 -12.98
C ASN A 548 19.56 10.99 -13.82
N LYS A 549 18.97 12.13 -13.42
CA LYS A 549 18.97 13.39 -14.19
C LYS A 549 20.35 13.99 -14.48
N GLY A 550 21.42 13.51 -13.84
CA GLY A 550 22.82 13.86 -14.13
C GLY A 550 23.57 12.86 -15.02
N ARG A 551 22.98 11.69 -15.30
CA ARG A 551 23.60 10.60 -16.06
C ARG A 551 22.95 10.42 -17.43
N ILE A 552 21.62 10.41 -17.45
CA ILE A 552 20.82 10.19 -18.66
C ILE A 552 19.77 11.29 -18.84
N VAL A 553 19.30 11.46 -20.07
CA VAL A 553 18.20 12.39 -20.39
C VAL A 553 16.89 11.84 -19.80
N PRO A 554 16.21 12.58 -18.89
CA PRO A 554 14.98 12.10 -18.27
C PRO A 554 13.79 12.18 -19.24
N GLY A 555 12.81 11.30 -19.07
CA GLY A 555 11.58 11.32 -19.85
C GLY A 555 10.84 9.99 -19.80
N PHE A 556 9.57 10.02 -20.22
CA PHE A 556 8.80 8.81 -20.45
C PHE A 556 9.08 8.27 -21.86
N LYS A 557 9.07 6.94 -22.04
CA LYS A 557 9.14 6.36 -23.38
C LYS A 557 8.03 6.92 -24.27
N THR A 558 8.28 7.08 -25.56
CA THR A 558 7.36 7.72 -26.52
C THR A 558 5.96 7.10 -26.47
N TRP A 559 5.84 5.78 -26.38
CA TRP A 559 4.53 5.11 -26.33
C TRP A 559 3.72 5.47 -25.08
N LEU A 560 4.39 5.77 -23.97
CA LEU A 560 3.78 6.08 -22.67
C LEU A 560 3.54 7.57 -22.48
N SER A 561 4.25 8.45 -23.20
CA SER A 561 4.10 9.89 -23.05
C SER A 561 2.65 10.33 -23.33
N PRO A 562 2.01 11.13 -22.46
CA PRO A 562 0.64 11.58 -22.69
C PRO A 562 0.55 12.46 -23.93
N ILE A 563 1.59 13.24 -24.22
CA ILE A 563 1.78 14.00 -25.45
C ILE A 563 3.08 13.55 -26.09
N GLN A 564 3.00 12.95 -27.27
CA GLN A 564 4.14 12.40 -27.99
C GLN A 564 4.81 13.46 -28.85
N VAL A 565 4.00 14.35 -29.43
CA VAL A 565 4.44 15.41 -30.33
C VAL A 565 3.87 16.74 -29.89
N ARG A 566 4.70 17.78 -29.80
CA ARG A 566 4.25 19.17 -29.63
C ARG A 566 4.63 20.02 -30.83
N ILE A 567 3.66 20.73 -31.39
CA ILE A 567 3.88 21.63 -32.52
C ILE A 567 4.06 23.06 -32.00
N ILE A 568 5.09 23.75 -32.49
CA ILE A 568 5.37 25.16 -32.20
C ILE A 568 5.58 25.89 -33.53
N THR A 569 4.92 27.03 -33.68
CA THR A 569 5.12 27.94 -34.82
C THR A 569 6.09 29.06 -34.46
N VAL A 570 6.87 29.52 -35.44
CA VAL A 570 7.76 30.69 -35.27
C VAL A 570 6.97 31.99 -35.27
N SER A 571 5.88 32.05 -36.05
CA SER A 571 4.92 33.16 -36.06
C SER A 571 3.50 32.65 -36.30
N GLU A 572 2.49 33.47 -36.00
CA GLU A 572 1.08 33.12 -36.18
C GLU A 572 0.71 32.79 -37.63
N ASN A 573 1.46 33.32 -38.60
CA ASN A 573 1.24 33.06 -40.03
C ASN A 573 1.30 31.56 -40.36
N GLN A 574 2.09 30.78 -39.61
CA GLN A 574 2.26 29.34 -39.82
C GLN A 574 1.16 28.49 -39.13
N ASN A 575 0.25 29.10 -38.36
CA ASN A 575 -0.72 28.34 -37.54
C ASN A 575 -1.64 27.44 -38.37
N LYS A 576 -2.06 27.88 -39.56
CA LYS A 576 -2.89 27.05 -40.46
C LYS A 576 -2.15 25.79 -40.91
N TYR A 577 -0.87 25.93 -41.25
CA TYR A 577 -0.06 24.77 -41.60
C TYR A 577 0.16 23.87 -40.38
N ALA A 578 0.45 24.43 -39.21
CA ALA A 578 0.56 23.67 -37.95
C ALA A 578 -0.69 22.83 -37.63
N GLU A 579 -1.89 23.40 -37.77
CA GLU A 579 -3.16 22.68 -37.57
C GLU A 579 -3.34 21.52 -38.58
N LYS A 580 -2.95 21.71 -39.84
CA LYS A 580 -2.95 20.62 -40.85
C LYS A 580 -2.00 19.49 -40.43
N ILE A 581 -0.81 19.82 -39.94
CA ILE A 581 0.16 18.83 -39.46
C ILE A 581 -0.37 18.13 -38.20
N LEU A 582 -0.95 18.87 -37.26
CA LEU A 582 -1.60 18.35 -36.06
C LEU A 582 -2.67 17.29 -36.40
N ASP A 583 -3.51 17.59 -37.38
CA ASP A 583 -4.56 16.69 -37.87
C ASP A 583 -4.00 15.41 -38.47
N ILE A 584 -2.94 15.50 -39.30
CA ILE A 584 -2.30 14.34 -39.91
C ILE A 584 -1.76 13.40 -38.82
N ILE A 585 -1.04 13.93 -37.83
CA ILE A 585 -0.43 13.14 -36.76
C ILE A 585 -1.51 12.48 -35.89
N ASN A 586 -2.52 13.24 -35.46
CA ASN A 586 -3.60 12.71 -34.63
C ASN A 586 -4.48 11.68 -35.37
N LYS A 587 -4.78 11.90 -36.67
CA LYS A 587 -5.51 10.92 -37.50
C LYS A 587 -4.71 9.62 -37.69
N SER A 588 -3.38 9.70 -37.65
CA SER A 588 -2.47 8.54 -37.67
C SER A 588 -2.39 7.80 -36.33
N GLY A 589 -3.10 8.28 -35.31
CA GLY A 589 -3.21 7.61 -33.99
C GLY A 589 -2.17 8.02 -32.95
N TYR A 590 -1.36 9.05 -33.23
CA TYR A 590 -0.37 9.58 -32.27
C TYR A 590 -0.91 10.81 -31.54
N ARG A 591 -0.48 11.00 -30.29
CA ARG A 591 -0.98 12.08 -29.43
C ARG A 591 -0.17 13.34 -29.65
N ALA A 592 -0.69 14.24 -30.48
CA ALA A 592 -0.05 15.52 -30.77
C ALA A 592 -0.86 16.70 -30.22
N ASP A 593 -0.17 17.69 -29.64
CA ASP A 593 -0.73 18.98 -29.27
C ASP A 593 -0.11 20.14 -30.08
N PHE A 594 -0.82 21.27 -30.10
CA PHE A 594 -0.33 22.51 -30.69
C PHE A 594 -0.17 23.57 -29.59
N ASP A 595 1.04 24.13 -29.50
CA ASP A 595 1.38 25.19 -28.56
C ASP A 595 1.09 26.58 -29.14
N ASP A 596 -0.17 26.99 -29.00
CA ASP A 596 -0.73 28.24 -29.51
C ASP A 596 -0.61 29.42 -28.54
N ARG A 597 0.06 29.26 -27.40
CA ARG A 597 0.26 30.32 -26.42
C ARG A 597 0.97 31.52 -27.04
N ASP A 598 0.63 32.74 -26.62
CA ASP A 598 1.38 33.94 -26.99
C ASP A 598 2.68 34.05 -26.17
N GLU A 599 3.67 33.21 -26.52
CA GLU A 599 4.98 33.17 -25.88
C GLU A 599 6.11 33.07 -26.92
N LYS A 600 7.30 33.59 -26.58
CA LYS A 600 8.49 33.45 -27.43
C LYS A 600 8.80 31.98 -27.72
N VAL A 601 9.14 31.66 -28.96
CA VAL A 601 9.47 30.29 -29.44
C VAL A 601 10.48 29.58 -28.52
N GLY A 602 11.54 30.27 -28.09
CA GLY A 602 12.54 29.70 -27.17
C GLY A 602 11.95 29.29 -25.82
N LYS A 603 10.95 30.03 -25.30
CA LYS A 603 10.22 29.68 -24.08
C LYS A 603 9.34 28.46 -24.29
N LYS A 604 8.62 28.38 -25.42
CA LYS A 604 7.82 27.20 -25.80
C LYS A 604 8.67 25.93 -25.93
N ILE A 605 9.81 26.03 -26.62
CA ILE A 605 10.76 24.91 -26.75
C ILE A 605 11.27 24.48 -25.37
N ARG A 606 11.71 25.42 -24.54
CA ARG A 606 12.15 25.12 -23.16
C ARG A 606 11.05 24.43 -22.35
N GLN A 607 9.80 24.87 -22.48
CA GLN A 607 8.68 24.26 -21.77
C GLN A 607 8.43 22.82 -22.25
N SER A 608 8.52 22.57 -23.57
CA SER A 608 8.46 21.23 -24.15
C SER A 608 9.54 20.29 -23.59
N GLU A 609 10.77 20.79 -23.44
CA GLU A 609 11.89 20.03 -22.85
C GLU A 609 11.70 19.78 -21.34
N ILE A 610 11.08 20.72 -20.61
CA ILE A 610 10.74 20.56 -19.19
C ILE A 610 9.66 19.50 -18.99
N GLU A 611 8.63 19.48 -19.84
CA GLU A 611 7.53 18.51 -19.83
C GLU A 611 7.89 17.14 -20.43
N TRP A 612 9.15 16.96 -20.82
CA TRP A 612 9.68 15.72 -21.40
C TRP A 612 8.95 15.26 -22.67
N ILE A 613 8.52 16.21 -23.51
CA ILE A 613 7.87 15.87 -24.79
C ILE A 613 8.88 15.14 -25.69
N PRO A 614 8.56 13.93 -26.19
CA PRO A 614 9.48 13.13 -27.02
C PRO A 614 9.87 13.81 -28.34
N TYR A 615 8.90 14.42 -29.03
CA TYR A 615 9.12 15.11 -30.30
C TYR A 615 8.55 16.53 -30.25
N THR A 616 9.40 17.53 -30.48
CA THR A 616 8.93 18.92 -30.65
C THR A 616 9.11 19.34 -32.10
N ILE A 617 8.01 19.62 -32.79
CA ILE A 617 8.00 20.18 -34.15
C ILE A 617 8.13 21.71 -34.06
N ILE A 618 8.98 22.27 -34.90
CA ILE A 618 9.15 23.71 -35.11
C ILE A 618 8.81 24.01 -36.57
N ILE A 619 7.89 24.96 -36.78
CA ILE A 619 7.42 25.37 -38.10
C ILE A 619 7.71 26.85 -38.29
N GLY A 620 8.65 27.16 -39.18
CA GLY A 620 8.89 28.51 -39.69
C GLY A 620 8.35 28.70 -41.10
N LYS A 621 8.69 29.85 -41.68
CA LYS A 621 8.33 30.21 -43.05
C LYS A 621 8.86 29.19 -44.07
N ASN A 622 10.12 28.77 -43.91
CA ASN A 622 10.77 27.82 -44.82
C ASN A 622 10.09 26.44 -44.78
N GLU A 623 9.74 25.94 -43.59
CA GLU A 623 9.04 24.67 -43.43
C GLU A 623 7.66 24.70 -44.10
N GLU A 624 6.93 25.81 -43.97
CA GLU A 624 5.62 25.98 -44.62
C GLU A 624 5.74 26.04 -46.15
N GLU A 625 6.66 26.83 -46.69
CA GLU A 625 6.89 26.96 -48.14
C GLU A 625 7.29 25.63 -48.78
N GLN A 626 8.15 24.84 -48.11
CA GLN A 626 8.64 23.57 -48.62
C GLN A 626 7.72 22.37 -48.29
N GLN A 627 6.63 22.61 -47.55
CA GLN A 627 5.77 21.57 -46.99
C GLN A 627 6.59 20.51 -46.24
N THR A 628 7.48 20.96 -45.36
CA THR A 628 8.33 20.16 -44.47
C THR A 628 8.09 20.55 -43.01
N ILE A 629 8.80 19.91 -42.09
CA ILE A 629 8.85 20.22 -40.66
C ILE A 629 10.29 20.10 -40.16
N SER A 630 10.62 20.80 -39.08
CA SER A 630 11.86 20.63 -38.34
C SER A 630 11.54 20.03 -36.96
N ILE A 631 12.22 18.96 -36.56
CA ILE A 631 11.93 18.23 -35.32
C ILE A 631 13.10 18.25 -34.34
N ARG A 632 12.77 18.31 -33.06
CA ARG A 632 13.66 18.02 -31.94
C ARG A 632 13.25 16.68 -31.33
N LYS A 633 14.04 15.63 -31.58
CA LYS A 633 13.84 14.29 -30.99
C LYS A 633 14.59 14.24 -29.67
N ARG A 634 13.87 14.10 -28.56
CA ARG A 634 14.46 13.98 -27.23
C ARG A 634 15.16 12.63 -27.09
N LEU A 635 16.38 12.61 -26.57
CA LEU A 635 17.23 11.42 -26.45
C LEU A 635 16.96 10.64 -25.16
N ILE A 636 15.69 10.36 -24.87
CA ILE A 636 15.19 9.81 -23.59
C ILE A 636 15.96 8.54 -23.21
N GLY A 637 16.48 8.50 -21.98
CA GLY A 637 17.23 7.38 -21.42
C GLY A 637 18.67 7.25 -21.92
N GLN A 638 19.11 8.05 -22.90
CA GLN A 638 20.50 8.05 -23.38
C GLN A 638 21.41 8.87 -22.45
N PRO A 639 22.71 8.52 -22.33
CA PRO A 639 23.69 9.35 -21.65
C PRO A 639 23.78 10.76 -22.24
N PHE A 640 24.11 11.75 -21.43
CA PHE A 640 24.40 13.08 -21.93
C PHE A 640 25.60 13.07 -22.87
N GLY A 641 25.44 13.56 -24.10
CA GLY A 641 26.56 13.78 -25.02
C GLY A 641 27.52 14.86 -24.51
N PRO A 642 28.67 15.09 -25.18
CA PRO A 642 29.73 15.99 -24.73
C PRO A 642 29.30 17.45 -24.50
N LYS A 643 28.19 17.90 -25.12
CA LYS A 643 27.59 19.24 -24.92
C LYS A 643 26.39 19.24 -23.95
N LYS A 644 26.14 18.15 -23.22
CA LYS A 644 24.91 17.91 -22.44
C LYS A 644 23.63 18.11 -23.27
N SER A 645 23.68 17.79 -24.56
CA SER A 645 22.49 17.85 -25.41
C SER A 645 21.44 16.86 -24.91
N THR A 646 20.19 17.28 -24.88
CA THR A 646 19.03 16.48 -24.47
C THR A 646 18.17 16.03 -25.65
N ALA A 647 18.41 16.60 -26.82
CA ALA A 647 17.68 16.32 -28.05
C ALA A 647 18.58 16.39 -29.28
N GLU A 648 18.18 15.68 -30.32
CA GLU A 648 18.72 15.73 -31.67
C GLU A 648 17.82 16.62 -32.54
N GLN A 649 18.42 17.55 -33.30
CA GLN A 649 17.70 18.42 -34.23
C GLN A 649 17.77 17.83 -35.64
N ILE A 650 16.62 17.64 -36.27
CA ILE A 650 16.51 17.14 -37.65
C ILE A 650 15.63 18.12 -38.43
N ASN A 651 16.18 18.78 -39.44
CA ASN A 651 15.52 19.88 -40.15
C ASN A 651 14.96 19.43 -41.50
N ASN A 652 13.94 20.14 -41.97
CA ASN A 652 13.39 20.03 -43.34
C ASN A 652 12.97 18.61 -43.75
N ILE A 653 12.36 17.84 -42.86
CA ILE A 653 11.84 16.50 -43.16
C ILE A 653 10.36 16.55 -43.53
N LYS A 654 9.87 15.55 -44.28
CA LYS A 654 8.43 15.36 -44.48
C LYS A 654 7.79 14.76 -43.22
N VAL A 655 6.51 15.05 -43.01
CA VAL A 655 5.72 14.50 -41.87
C VAL A 655 5.71 12.97 -41.88
N SER A 656 5.72 12.35 -43.06
CA SER A 656 5.82 10.89 -43.19
C SER A 656 7.05 10.32 -42.48
N LYS A 657 8.18 11.04 -42.52
CA LYS A 657 9.39 10.60 -41.82
C LYS A 657 9.25 10.63 -40.30
N LEU A 658 8.54 11.62 -39.77
CA LEU A 658 8.20 11.65 -38.34
C LEU A 658 7.27 10.50 -37.96
N ILE A 659 6.29 10.16 -38.82
CA ILE A 659 5.39 9.02 -38.58
C ILE A 659 6.19 7.72 -38.53
N GLU A 660 7.17 7.51 -39.42
CA GLU A 660 8.07 6.34 -39.35
C GLU A 660 8.81 6.27 -38.00
N LEU A 661 9.36 7.39 -37.52
CA LEU A 661 10.07 7.44 -36.24
C LEU A 661 9.12 7.15 -35.05
N LEU A 662 7.89 7.67 -35.09
CA LEU A 662 6.88 7.40 -34.07
C LEU A 662 6.45 5.94 -34.10
N GLU A 663 6.28 5.35 -35.27
CA GLU A 663 5.94 3.94 -35.40
C GLU A 663 7.05 3.05 -34.85
N GLU A 664 8.31 3.34 -35.14
CA GLU A 664 9.46 2.63 -34.58
C GLU A 664 9.48 2.71 -33.04
N ASP A 665 9.36 3.92 -32.49
CA ASP A 665 9.40 4.18 -31.05
C ASP A 665 8.18 3.60 -30.28
N THR A 666 7.08 3.29 -30.97
CA THR A 666 5.81 2.84 -30.37
C THR A 666 5.40 1.44 -30.81
N LYS A 667 6.24 0.75 -31.58
CA LYS A 667 5.98 -0.59 -32.10
C LYS A 667 5.73 -1.59 -30.97
N SER A 668 4.65 -2.36 -31.08
CA SER A 668 4.25 -3.40 -30.10
C SER A 668 3.81 -2.84 -28.74
N PHE A 669 3.42 -1.56 -28.69
CA PHE A 669 2.84 -0.93 -27.50
C PHE A 669 1.43 -0.41 -27.81
N PRO A 670 0.55 -0.31 -26.80
CA PRO A 670 -0.80 0.18 -26.99
C PRO A 670 -0.81 1.63 -27.47
N LYS A 671 -1.74 1.94 -28.36
CA LYS A 671 -2.03 3.31 -28.80
C LYS A 671 -3.24 3.86 -28.03
N TYR A 672 -3.26 5.17 -27.81
CA TYR A 672 -4.37 5.87 -27.14
C TYR A 672 -4.58 7.22 -27.83
N LYS A 673 -5.83 7.58 -28.13
CA LYS A 673 -6.19 8.79 -28.87
C LYS A 673 -6.46 9.96 -27.92
N LEU A 674 -6.16 11.19 -28.36
CA LEU A 674 -6.59 12.41 -27.67
C LEU A 674 -8.07 12.71 -27.95
N PRO A 675 -8.80 13.32 -27.00
CA PRO A 675 -10.16 13.80 -27.24
C PRO A 675 -10.18 14.88 -28.34
N VAL A 676 -11.22 14.87 -29.17
CA VAL A 676 -11.43 15.86 -30.23
C VAL A 676 -12.66 16.70 -29.86
N PRO A 677 -12.63 18.04 -29.91
CA PRO A 677 -11.60 18.89 -30.52
C PRO A 677 -10.45 19.34 -29.60
N PHE A 678 -10.45 18.97 -28.31
CA PHE A 678 -9.47 19.51 -27.36
C PHE A 678 -8.05 18.93 -27.52
N ARG A 679 -7.16 19.69 -28.18
CA ARG A 679 -5.77 19.29 -28.50
C ARG A 679 -4.72 20.34 -28.11
N LYS A 680 -5.04 21.24 -27.18
CA LYS A 680 -4.16 22.33 -26.74
C LYS A 680 -3.67 22.08 -25.32
N PHE A 681 -2.81 21.08 -25.15
CA PHE A 681 -2.32 20.61 -23.84
C PHE A 681 -1.10 21.40 -23.32
N SER A 682 -0.57 22.35 -24.10
CA SER A 682 0.50 23.26 -23.68
C SER A 682 0.01 24.38 -22.76
N THR A 683 -1.28 24.70 -22.85
CA THR A 683 -1.94 25.69 -21.98
C THR A 683 -2.44 24.98 -20.74
N LYS A 684 -1.88 25.35 -19.57
CA LYS A 684 -2.26 24.76 -18.30
C LYS A 684 -3.70 25.09 -17.94
N ILE A 685 -4.43 24.10 -17.43
CA ILE A 685 -5.78 24.30 -16.92
C ILE A 685 -5.66 24.80 -15.48
N TYR A 686 -5.86 26.10 -15.29
CA TYR A 686 -5.93 26.68 -13.96
C TYR A 686 -7.33 26.50 -13.39
N PHE A 687 -7.44 25.75 -12.30
CA PHE A 687 -8.66 25.74 -11.49
C PHE A 687 -8.77 27.06 -10.73
N ARG A 688 -10.01 27.53 -10.54
CA ARG A 688 -10.26 28.68 -9.66
C ARG A 688 -9.71 28.33 -8.27
N ARG A 689 -8.93 29.25 -7.70
CA ARG A 689 -8.43 29.13 -6.33
C ARG A 689 -9.54 29.30 -5.32
#